data_AF-A0A103XLE1-F1
#
_entry.id   AF-A0A103XLE1-F1
#
_cell.length_a   1.000
_cell.length_b   1.000
_cell.length_c   1.000
_cell.angle_alpha   90.00
_cell.angle_beta   90.00
_cell.angle_gamma   90.00
#
_symmetry.space_group_name_H-M   'P 1'
#
loop_
_entity.id
_entity.type
_entity.pdbx_description
1 polymer ?
#
loop_
_entity_poly.entity_id
_entity_poly.type
_entity_poly.pdbx_seq_one_letter_code
_entity_poly.pdbx_strand_id
1 'polypeptide(L)'
;MDTIRSFKGYGKLDPAEEQAFRRKTRKRILILILSLLLLLALIIGAVTATLLHKRNNHKDASPSSSSSAQSIKAVCSQTLYPDSCYSSISQLDQSNSTDPEHLLKLSLQVVFNSLSALSSSFPHSFIKSTTNDTLKQALQVCATLLDDALDYLRDSISTMDLKSADDKLLTLTKIEDLKTWLSTALTNQDTCLDALQEIDPSSTLLADTKSLMQNSTHYASNSLAIVSKISGILRKLNLPMHRKLLGEFPEWVSPGVRRLLQVGRPTPNVTVAADGTGDVTTIKEAMARVPKKSKTMFIIHIKEGVYLENVVLDKSFWNVMIYGDGKDKSIVSARLNFIDGIPTFSTATFAVAGRGFVAIDMGFKNTAGAEKHQAVAFRSGSDFSVLYRCSFDAFQDTLYPHSNRQFYRDCDVTGTIDFIFGNAAVVFQNCKIMPRQPLPRQFVTITAQGKKDPNQNTGISIQKCDISPFDNLTAPTYLGRPWKDFSTTVIMQSNIGSFLHPSGWISWVQGVDPPKSILYGEYLNTGAGAAVDKRVTWDGYKAILTDSEAGRFTVDSFIEDRIRSFCVAFLPPISPTDVLKTNTAMRKFVAHRAKTIITKATASLFTPHRIHPTSSSSSSSSDFYYYYYTRTLNRFFTSLDSSTSMSSDKSAPPLTVESLNPKVLKCEYAVRGEIVSLAQKLQQDLQANPGSHPFEEILYCNIGNPQSLGQQPITFFREVLALCDHPTILDKSETQGLFSADSIERAWQILDQIPGRATGAYSHSQGIKGLRDAIAAGIEARDGFSADPNDIFLTDGASPAVHMMMQLLIRSEKDGIFCPIPQYPLYSASIALHGGTLVCVPYYLDEATGWGLEVSELKKQLEIARQNGITVRALVVINPGNPTGQVLAEENQRDIVEFCKKEGLVLLADEVYQENIYAPNKQFHSFKKVSRSMGYGDKDIPLVSFQSVSKGYYGECGKRGGYMEVTGFSPEVREQIYKVASVNLCSNISGQILASLVMSPPKVGDESYDSYFAERDGILQSLARRAKTLEDALNSLEGVSCNKAEGAMYLFPRIRLPNKAIKEAEAAKKAPDAYYASRLLNATGIVVVPGSGFGQVPGTWHFRCTILPQEEKIPAIVSRLTEFHKKFMDEFRD
;
A
#
# COMPACT_ATOMS: atom_id res chain seq x y z
N MET A 1 44.26 45.68 -21.06
CA MET A 1 43.06 46.52 -21.04
C MET A 1 42.25 46.16 -19.80
N ASP A 2 42.20 47.13 -18.89
CA ASP A 2 41.11 47.48 -17.97
C ASP A 2 40.56 46.52 -16.89
N THR A 3 41.02 46.83 -15.67
CA THR A 3 40.26 47.23 -14.46
C THR A 3 39.82 46.22 -13.37
N ILE A 4 39.81 46.77 -12.13
CA ILE A 4 39.01 46.48 -10.91
C ILE A 4 39.79 45.78 -9.76
N ARG A 5 40.39 46.52 -8.81
CA ARG A 5 39.86 47.07 -7.51
C ARG A 5 39.51 45.96 -6.47
N SER A 6 40.36 45.69 -5.46
CA SER A 6 40.42 46.28 -4.09
C SER A 6 39.16 46.06 -3.22
N PHE A 7 39.27 45.36 -2.07
CA PHE A 7 39.17 45.99 -0.72
C PHE A 7 39.38 45.02 0.47
N LYS A 8 39.89 45.63 1.55
CA LYS A 8 40.45 45.18 2.84
C LYS A 8 39.57 44.31 3.76
N GLY A 9 40.27 43.52 4.59
CA GLY A 9 39.77 42.91 5.81
C GLY A 9 39.72 43.84 7.05
N TYR A 10 38.84 43.47 7.98
CA TYR A 10 38.63 43.99 9.34
C TYR A 10 38.84 42.81 10.31
N GLY A 11 39.37 42.90 11.52
CA GLY A 11 39.63 44.02 12.43
C GLY A 11 39.39 43.49 13.86
N LYS A 12 40.41 43.52 14.73
CA LYS A 12 40.33 43.11 16.14
C LYS A 12 39.30 43.96 16.91
N LEU A 13 38.47 43.31 17.73
CA LEU A 13 37.51 43.96 18.64
C LEU A 13 38.17 44.39 19.96
N ASP A 14 37.66 45.49 20.53
CA ASP A 14 38.14 46.23 21.70
C ASP A 14 37.76 45.54 23.03
N PRO A 15 38.72 45.30 23.96
CA PRO A 15 38.47 44.69 25.28
C PRO A 15 37.43 45.39 26.18
N ALA A 16 37.15 46.67 25.95
CA ALA A 16 36.18 47.43 26.76
C ALA A 16 34.71 47.04 26.48
N GLU A 17 34.37 46.62 25.25
CA GLU A 17 33.00 46.21 24.88
C GLU A 17 32.65 44.81 25.42
N GLU A 18 33.64 43.92 25.54
CA GLU A 18 33.44 42.56 26.04
C GLU A 18 33.08 42.52 27.54
N GLN A 19 33.63 43.45 28.34
CA GLN A 19 33.28 43.60 29.77
C GLN A 19 31.86 44.14 29.98
N ALA A 20 31.39 45.04 29.10
CA ALA A 20 30.03 45.57 29.17
C ALA A 20 28.98 44.50 28.81
N PHE A 21 29.28 43.64 27.83
CA PHE A 21 28.42 42.51 27.46
C PHE A 21 28.30 41.49 28.60
N ARG A 22 29.41 41.09 29.24
CA ARG A 22 29.42 40.12 30.35
C ARG A 22 28.60 40.59 31.57
N ARG A 23 28.57 41.90 31.88
CA ARG A 23 27.72 42.46 32.94
C ARG A 23 26.23 42.42 32.60
N LYS A 24 25.86 42.66 31.34
CA LYS A 24 24.46 42.64 30.86
C LYS A 24 23.91 41.21 30.83
N THR A 25 24.75 40.24 30.44
CA THR A 25 24.42 38.80 30.41
C THR A 25 24.23 38.22 31.81
N ARG A 26 25.07 38.59 32.79
CA ARG A 26 24.89 38.15 34.19
C ARG A 26 23.59 38.66 34.82
N LYS A 27 23.18 39.90 34.55
CA LYS A 27 21.87 40.42 35.02
C LYS A 27 20.69 39.67 34.39
N ARG A 28 20.76 39.30 33.11
CA ARG A 28 19.70 38.52 32.44
C ARG A 28 19.60 37.09 32.98
N ILE A 29 20.74 36.44 33.24
CA ILE A 29 20.77 35.10 33.86
C ILE A 29 20.17 35.14 35.27
N LEU A 30 20.48 36.16 36.07
CA LEU A 30 19.92 36.31 37.42
C LEU A 30 18.40 36.52 37.41
N ILE A 31 17.89 37.29 36.44
CA ILE A 31 16.44 37.48 36.24
C ILE A 31 15.77 36.17 35.81
N LEU A 32 16.40 35.39 34.94
CA LEU A 32 15.87 34.08 34.51
C LEU A 32 15.82 33.08 35.67
N ILE A 33 16.86 33.03 36.51
CA ILE A 33 16.90 32.15 37.69
C ILE A 33 15.81 32.56 38.70
N LEU A 34 15.66 33.86 38.97
CA LEU A 34 14.60 34.37 39.85
C LEU A 34 13.20 34.07 39.30
N SER A 35 13.00 34.21 37.99
CA SER A 35 11.73 33.91 37.32
C SER A 35 11.41 32.41 37.37
N LEU A 36 12.42 31.56 37.22
CA LEU A 36 12.27 30.10 37.29
C LEU A 36 11.94 29.65 38.72
N LEU A 37 12.56 30.25 39.74
CA LEU A 37 12.25 29.97 41.14
C LEU A 37 10.82 30.42 41.51
N LEU A 38 10.36 31.56 40.98
CA LEU A 38 9.01 32.06 41.21
C LEU A 38 7.96 31.17 40.53
N LEU A 39 8.25 30.66 39.33
CA LEU A 39 7.42 29.67 38.63
C LEU A 39 7.36 28.36 39.41
N LEU A 40 8.49 27.89 39.95
CA LEU A 40 8.54 26.67 40.76
C LEU A 40 7.72 26.82 42.05
N ALA A 41 7.81 27.98 42.72
CA ALA A 41 7.01 28.29 43.90
C ALA A 41 5.50 28.36 43.59
N LEU A 42 5.11 28.91 42.44
CA LEU A 42 3.72 28.91 41.97
C LEU A 42 3.19 27.50 41.67
N ILE A 43 4.01 26.65 41.05
CA ILE A 43 3.65 25.25 40.78
C ILE A 43 3.49 24.48 42.09
N ILE A 44 4.42 24.64 43.04
CA ILE A 44 4.32 24.03 44.36
C ILE A 44 3.10 24.55 45.13
N GLY A 45 2.79 25.85 45.04
CA GLY A 45 1.58 26.46 45.58
C GLY A 45 0.30 25.87 44.99
N ALA A 46 0.24 25.69 43.67
CA ALA A 46 -0.92 25.09 42.99
C ALA A 46 -1.08 23.60 43.34
N VAL A 47 0.01 22.85 43.46
CA VAL A 47 0.00 21.43 43.85
C VAL A 47 -0.39 21.25 45.32
N THR A 48 0.11 22.09 46.22
CA THR A 48 -0.28 22.06 47.63
C THR A 48 -1.73 22.53 47.86
N ALA A 49 -2.20 23.54 47.11
CA ALA A 49 -3.59 23.97 47.15
C ALA A 49 -4.55 22.87 46.66
N THR A 50 -4.21 22.17 45.58
CA THR A 50 -5.03 21.05 45.06
C THR A 50 -5.00 19.83 45.99
N LEU A 51 -3.88 19.55 46.67
CA LEU A 51 -3.80 18.48 47.67
C LEU A 51 -4.54 18.81 48.98
N LEU A 52 -4.55 20.07 49.41
CA LEU A 52 -5.29 20.53 50.59
C LEU A 52 -6.80 20.65 50.31
N HIS A 53 -7.20 21.05 49.10
CA HIS A 53 -8.60 21.06 48.68
C HIS A 53 -9.19 19.64 48.59
N LYS A 54 -8.36 18.63 48.31
CA LYS A 54 -8.77 17.21 48.30
C LYS A 54 -8.97 16.60 49.69
N ARG A 55 -8.47 17.23 50.76
CA ARG A 55 -8.52 16.67 52.13
C ARG A 55 -9.70 17.20 52.98
N ASN A 56 -10.36 18.28 52.56
CA ASN A 56 -11.41 18.96 53.36
C ASN A 56 -12.86 18.74 52.91
N ASN A 57 -13.14 17.99 51.84
CA ASN A 57 -14.52 17.68 51.41
C ASN A 57 -14.95 16.25 51.74
N HIS A 58 -14.76 15.85 53.01
CA HIS A 58 -15.49 14.73 53.59
C HIS A 58 -16.46 15.29 54.65
N LYS A 59 -17.71 15.54 54.23
CA LYS A 59 -18.93 15.44 55.05
C LYS A 59 -20.18 15.58 54.18
N ASP A 60 -20.84 14.42 54.02
CA ASP A 60 -22.28 14.15 53.87
C ASP A 60 -23.11 14.88 52.79
N ALA A 61 -23.27 14.20 51.65
CA ALA A 61 -24.58 13.98 50.98
C ALA A 61 -24.49 12.76 50.01
N SER A 62 -25.60 12.05 49.88
CA SER A 62 -25.87 10.67 49.42
C SER A 62 -25.58 10.31 47.93
N PRO A 63 -25.64 9.00 47.55
CA PRO A 63 -24.98 8.44 46.35
C PRO A 63 -25.84 8.35 45.08
N SER A 64 -25.16 8.18 43.92
CA SER A 64 -25.60 7.69 42.58
C SER A 64 -25.83 8.69 41.42
N SER A 65 -24.92 8.69 40.43
CA SER A 65 -25.23 8.64 38.98
C SER A 65 -23.97 8.22 38.18
N SER A 66 -24.16 7.43 37.13
CA SER A 66 -23.25 6.41 36.58
C SER A 66 -22.15 6.90 35.62
N SER A 67 -21.03 6.16 35.56
CA SER A 67 -19.95 6.29 34.56
C SER A 67 -20.38 6.03 33.10
N SER A 68 -21.52 5.37 32.88
CA SER A 68 -22.10 5.06 31.56
C SER A 68 -22.63 6.30 30.84
N ALA A 69 -23.39 7.15 31.54
CA ALA A 69 -24.00 8.36 30.95
C ALA A 69 -22.96 9.35 30.40
N GLN A 70 -21.78 9.42 31.04
CA GLN A 70 -20.67 10.25 30.56
C GLN A 70 -20.03 9.69 29.29
N SER A 71 -19.95 8.36 29.17
CA SER A 71 -19.41 7.66 28.00
C SER A 71 -20.31 7.83 26.77
N ILE A 72 -21.64 7.71 26.95
CA ILE A 72 -22.62 7.95 25.88
C ILE A 72 -22.54 9.41 25.40
N LYS A 73 -22.46 10.39 26.32
CA LYS A 73 -22.29 11.81 25.96
C LYS A 73 -21.01 12.06 25.16
N ALA A 74 -19.91 11.40 25.53
CA ALA A 74 -18.64 11.54 24.81
C ALA A 74 -18.75 11.03 23.36
N VAL A 75 -19.36 9.86 23.15
CA VAL A 75 -19.57 9.29 21.80
C VAL A 75 -20.53 10.17 20.98
N CYS A 76 -21.65 10.58 21.57
CA CYS A 76 -22.67 11.37 20.88
C CYS A 76 -22.22 12.81 20.57
N SER A 77 -21.25 13.36 21.31
CA SER A 77 -20.71 14.72 21.05
C SER A 77 -20.07 14.88 19.66
N GLN A 78 -19.72 13.77 19.00
CA GLN A 78 -19.09 13.77 17.68
C GLN A 78 -20.10 13.60 16.53
N THR A 79 -21.39 13.55 16.83
CA THR A 79 -22.47 13.31 15.86
C THR A 79 -23.16 14.62 15.44
N LEU A 80 -23.86 14.61 14.30
CA LEU A 80 -24.65 15.77 13.87
C LEU A 80 -25.88 16.03 14.78
N TYR A 81 -26.41 14.98 15.41
CA TYR A 81 -27.60 15.06 16.25
C TYR A 81 -27.32 14.49 17.66
N PRO A 82 -26.51 15.19 18.48
CA PRO A 82 -26.02 14.69 19.76
C PRO A 82 -27.13 14.37 20.77
N ASP A 83 -28.19 15.19 20.83
CA ASP A 83 -29.31 14.97 21.75
C ASP A 83 -30.13 13.73 21.37
N SER A 84 -30.37 13.56 20.07
CA SER A 84 -31.05 12.40 19.49
C SER A 84 -30.21 11.13 19.69
N CYS A 85 -28.89 11.22 19.52
CA CYS A 85 -27.95 10.13 19.81
C CYS A 85 -28.01 9.71 21.29
N TYR A 86 -27.92 10.68 22.21
CA TYR A 86 -27.88 10.39 23.64
C TYR A 86 -29.18 9.76 24.13
N SER A 87 -30.32 10.38 23.80
CA SER A 87 -31.65 9.92 24.23
C SER A 87 -31.99 8.52 23.72
N SER A 88 -31.69 8.23 22.46
CA SER A 88 -32.01 6.93 21.85
C SER A 88 -31.13 5.78 22.34
N ILE A 89 -29.82 6.00 22.50
CA ILE A 89 -28.90 4.96 23.03
C ILE A 89 -29.17 4.72 24.52
N SER A 90 -29.42 5.78 25.31
CA SER A 90 -29.68 5.65 26.75
C SER A 90 -30.96 4.87 27.08
N GLN A 91 -31.93 4.82 26.16
CA GLN A 91 -33.15 4.03 26.33
C GLN A 91 -32.92 2.52 26.12
N LEU A 92 -31.88 2.14 25.37
CA LEU A 92 -31.55 0.75 25.04
C LEU A 92 -30.40 0.18 25.88
N ASP A 93 -29.55 1.01 26.49
CA ASP A 93 -28.48 0.56 27.37
C ASP A 93 -29.02 0.10 28.73
N GLN A 94 -29.33 -1.19 28.84
CA GLN A 94 -29.70 -1.85 30.10
C GLN A 94 -28.48 -2.29 30.93
N SER A 95 -27.27 -2.19 30.36
CA SER A 95 -26.04 -2.78 30.88
C SER A 95 -25.11 -1.78 31.58
N ASN A 96 -25.38 -0.47 31.45
CA ASN A 96 -24.50 0.61 31.89
C ASN A 96 -23.06 0.46 31.35
N SER A 97 -22.93 0.04 30.09
CA SER A 97 -21.63 -0.21 29.48
C SER A 97 -20.91 1.08 29.09
N THR A 98 -19.59 1.11 29.26
CA THR A 98 -18.71 2.19 28.80
C THR A 98 -17.92 1.81 27.54
N ASP A 99 -18.14 0.60 27.00
CA ASP A 99 -17.43 0.08 25.83
C ASP A 99 -17.91 0.75 24.52
N PRO A 100 -17.04 1.46 23.78
CA PRO A 100 -17.39 2.08 22.51
C PRO A 100 -17.94 1.12 21.46
N GLU A 101 -17.54 -0.16 21.47
CA GLU A 101 -18.02 -1.15 20.51
C GLU A 101 -19.46 -1.56 20.82
N HIS A 102 -19.77 -1.80 22.09
CA HIS A 102 -21.14 -2.01 22.56
C HIS A 102 -22.03 -0.81 22.26
N LEU A 103 -21.56 0.42 22.50
CA LEU A 103 -22.32 1.64 22.19
C LEU A 103 -22.58 1.80 20.68
N LEU A 104 -21.62 1.43 19.84
CA LEU A 104 -21.82 1.39 18.38
C LEU A 104 -22.91 0.37 18.01
N LYS A 105 -22.87 -0.84 18.56
CA LYS A 105 -23.89 -1.87 18.31
C LYS A 105 -25.29 -1.41 18.73
N LEU A 106 -25.41 -0.82 19.92
CA LEU A 106 -26.67 -0.22 20.38
C LEU A 106 -27.15 0.87 19.43
N SER A 107 -26.25 1.74 18.95
CA SER A 107 -26.60 2.77 17.98
C SER A 107 -27.17 2.16 16.68
N LEU A 108 -26.56 1.10 16.14
CA LEU A 108 -27.07 0.41 14.93
C LEU A 108 -28.47 -0.19 15.18
N GLN A 109 -28.70 -0.69 16.39
CA GLN A 109 -29.96 -1.30 16.79
C GLN A 109 -31.08 -0.27 16.96
N VAL A 110 -30.75 0.95 17.44
CA VAL A 110 -31.66 2.11 17.41
C VAL A 110 -32.14 2.37 15.98
N VAL A 111 -31.21 2.47 15.03
CA VAL A 111 -31.54 2.74 13.62
C VAL A 111 -32.43 1.64 13.07
N PHE A 112 -32.05 0.37 13.28
CA PHE A 112 -32.79 -0.78 12.79
C PHE A 112 -34.23 -0.80 13.34
N ASN A 113 -34.42 -0.59 14.64
CA ASN A 113 -35.75 -0.58 15.25
C ASN A 113 -36.64 0.53 14.69
N SER A 114 -36.08 1.76 14.58
CA SER A 114 -36.80 2.90 14.03
C SER A 114 -37.18 2.69 12.56
N LEU A 115 -36.24 2.21 11.75
CA LEU A 115 -36.47 1.99 10.32
C LEU A 115 -37.39 0.79 10.06
N SER A 116 -37.33 -0.25 10.89
CA SER A 116 -38.18 -1.45 10.77
C SER A 116 -39.63 -1.12 11.08
N ALA A 117 -39.88 -0.30 12.11
CA ALA A 117 -41.21 0.19 12.42
C ALA A 117 -41.79 1.04 11.28
N LEU A 118 -40.96 1.89 10.68
CA LEU A 118 -41.34 2.69 9.52
C LEU A 118 -41.64 1.83 8.29
N SER A 119 -40.72 0.95 7.87
CA SER A 119 -40.89 0.13 6.66
C SER A 119 -42.14 -0.75 6.73
N SER A 120 -42.45 -1.28 7.92
CA SER A 120 -43.61 -2.16 8.12
C SER A 120 -44.97 -1.45 8.00
N SER A 121 -45.02 -0.12 8.24
CA SER A 121 -46.28 0.62 8.39
C SER A 121 -46.49 1.68 7.30
N PHE A 122 -45.46 2.47 7.00
CA PHE A 122 -45.59 3.67 6.18
C PHE A 122 -45.92 3.34 4.71
N PRO A 123 -45.06 2.67 3.90
CA PRO A 123 -45.32 2.54 2.47
C PRO A 123 -46.63 1.79 2.18
N HIS A 124 -46.89 0.71 2.93
CA HIS A 124 -48.05 -0.16 2.70
C HIS A 124 -49.40 0.47 3.07
N SER A 125 -49.44 1.33 4.10
CA SER A 125 -50.69 2.00 4.49
C SER A 125 -51.11 3.04 3.44
N PHE A 126 -50.17 3.83 2.96
CA PHE A 126 -50.42 4.84 1.93
C PHE A 126 -50.66 4.25 0.54
N ILE A 127 -50.01 3.12 0.18
CA ILE A 127 -50.29 2.39 -1.07
C ILE A 127 -51.75 1.91 -1.13
N LYS A 128 -52.35 1.53 0.01
CA LYS A 128 -53.75 1.07 0.06
C LYS A 128 -54.75 2.23 0.01
N SER A 129 -54.36 3.42 0.47
CA SER A 129 -55.27 4.58 0.56
C SER A 129 -55.25 5.48 -0.68
N THR A 130 -54.19 5.43 -1.50
CA THR A 130 -54.09 6.24 -2.71
C THR A 130 -54.68 5.56 -3.95
N THR A 131 -55.35 6.34 -4.79
CA THR A 131 -55.82 5.94 -6.12
C THR A 131 -54.93 6.45 -7.25
N ASN A 132 -53.89 7.23 -6.94
CA ASN A 132 -52.95 7.76 -7.92
C ASN A 132 -51.85 6.72 -8.21
N ASP A 133 -51.84 6.17 -9.42
CA ASP A 133 -50.92 5.11 -9.85
C ASP A 133 -49.44 5.56 -9.86
N THR A 134 -49.16 6.81 -10.21
CA THR A 134 -47.80 7.37 -10.19
C THR A 134 -47.28 7.50 -8.75
N LEU A 135 -48.14 7.98 -7.85
CA LEU A 135 -47.81 8.05 -6.42
C LEU A 135 -47.65 6.65 -5.81
N LYS A 136 -48.46 5.69 -6.24
CA LYS A 136 -48.35 4.28 -5.83
C LYS A 136 -47.01 3.68 -6.23
N GLN A 137 -46.52 3.98 -7.44
CA GLN A 137 -45.19 3.56 -7.89
C GLN A 137 -44.07 4.22 -7.08
N ALA A 138 -44.17 5.52 -6.77
CA ALA A 138 -43.19 6.19 -5.91
C ALA A 138 -43.15 5.58 -4.50
N LEU A 139 -44.30 5.22 -3.93
CA LEU A 139 -44.38 4.54 -2.64
C LEU A 139 -43.82 3.10 -2.69
N GLN A 140 -43.93 2.41 -3.83
CA GLN A 140 -43.29 1.10 -4.04
C GLN A 140 -41.76 1.20 -4.12
N VAL A 141 -41.26 2.28 -4.75
CA VAL A 141 -39.82 2.62 -4.71
C VAL A 141 -39.37 2.83 -3.27
N CYS A 142 -40.12 3.61 -2.49
CA CYS A 142 -39.87 3.77 -1.06
C CYS A 142 -39.84 2.44 -0.30
N ALA A 143 -40.85 1.58 -0.46
CA ALA A 143 -40.89 0.27 0.21
C ALA A 143 -39.63 -0.56 -0.09
N THR A 144 -39.24 -0.63 -1.36
CA THR A 144 -38.05 -1.36 -1.79
C THR A 144 -36.78 -0.81 -1.16
N LEU A 145 -36.60 0.52 -1.18
CA LEU A 145 -35.41 1.18 -0.68
C LEU A 145 -35.27 1.08 0.84
N LEU A 146 -36.38 1.20 1.59
CA LEU A 146 -36.39 1.04 3.04
C LEU A 146 -36.06 -0.40 3.44
N ASP A 147 -36.60 -1.39 2.72
CA ASP A 147 -36.27 -2.80 2.93
C ASP A 147 -34.80 -3.10 2.62
N ASP A 148 -34.25 -2.51 1.56
CA ASP A 148 -32.83 -2.65 1.23
C ASP A 148 -31.95 -1.98 2.29
N ALA A 149 -32.35 -0.81 2.81
CA ALA A 149 -31.66 -0.15 3.91
C ALA A 149 -31.68 -1.00 5.19
N LEU A 150 -32.78 -1.69 5.50
CA LEU A 150 -32.87 -2.63 6.61
C LEU A 150 -31.94 -3.83 6.45
N ASP A 151 -31.77 -4.34 5.23
CA ASP A 151 -30.83 -5.44 4.96
C ASP A 151 -29.38 -4.99 5.19
N TYR A 152 -29.00 -3.80 4.71
CA TYR A 152 -27.67 -3.24 4.98
C TYR A 152 -27.41 -2.97 6.47
N LEU A 153 -28.44 -2.54 7.22
CA LEU A 153 -28.35 -2.41 8.68
C LEU A 153 -28.22 -3.76 9.37
N ARG A 154 -28.92 -4.80 8.90
CA ARG A 154 -28.80 -6.16 9.44
C ARG A 154 -27.41 -6.74 9.17
N ASP A 155 -26.87 -6.54 7.97
CA ASP A 155 -25.50 -6.91 7.62
C ASP A 155 -24.49 -6.18 8.51
N SER A 156 -24.72 -4.88 8.77
CA SER A 156 -23.91 -4.06 9.69
C SER A 156 -23.93 -4.61 11.12
N ILE A 157 -25.10 -4.94 11.66
CA ILE A 157 -25.25 -5.53 13.00
C ILE A 157 -24.59 -6.91 13.07
N SER A 158 -24.81 -7.76 12.05
CA SER A 158 -24.24 -9.13 12.01
C SER A 158 -22.71 -9.15 11.93
N THR A 159 -22.12 -8.09 11.36
CA THR A 159 -20.66 -7.91 11.31
C THR A 159 -20.08 -7.59 12.69
N MET A 160 -20.91 -7.09 13.60
CA MET A 160 -20.59 -6.80 15.01
C MET A 160 -20.88 -8.00 15.95
N ASP A 161 -21.27 -9.16 15.44
CA ASP A 161 -21.47 -10.39 16.23
C ASP A 161 -20.23 -11.31 16.17
N LEU A 162 -19.72 -11.73 17.33
CA LEU A 162 -18.59 -12.65 17.43
C LEU A 162 -19.01 -14.07 17.01
N LYS A 163 -18.38 -14.63 15.97
CA LYS A 163 -18.58 -16.03 15.57
C LYS A 163 -17.57 -17.00 16.19
N SER A 164 -16.47 -16.50 16.76
CA SER A 164 -15.44 -17.31 17.45
C SER A 164 -14.57 -16.44 18.37
N ALA A 165 -13.85 -17.07 19.32
CA ALA A 165 -12.93 -16.37 20.24
C ALA A 165 -11.69 -15.75 19.56
N ASP A 166 -11.41 -16.12 18.30
CA ASP A 166 -10.28 -15.62 17.49
C ASP A 166 -10.65 -14.45 16.54
N ASP A 167 -11.94 -14.09 16.42
CA ASP A 167 -12.41 -13.05 15.49
C ASP A 167 -12.36 -11.66 16.18
N LYS A 168 -11.34 -10.85 15.87
CA LYS A 168 -11.24 -9.48 16.40
C LYS A 168 -12.40 -8.62 15.85
N LEU A 169 -13.14 -7.96 16.75
CA LEU A 169 -14.46 -7.39 16.45
C LEU A 169 -14.43 -6.22 15.44
N LEU A 170 -13.43 -5.34 15.47
CA LEU A 170 -13.31 -4.18 14.56
C LEU A 170 -11.96 -4.11 13.85
N THR A 171 -11.92 -4.58 12.59
CA THR A 171 -10.81 -4.32 11.66
C THR A 171 -11.09 -3.07 10.82
N LEU A 172 -10.05 -2.43 10.25
CA LEU A 172 -10.24 -1.28 9.35
C LEU A 172 -11.17 -1.61 8.18
N THR A 173 -11.09 -2.83 7.65
CA THR A 173 -11.97 -3.33 6.58
C THR A 173 -13.44 -3.44 7.03
N LYS A 174 -13.71 -3.91 8.25
CA LYS A 174 -15.07 -3.94 8.82
C LYS A 174 -15.60 -2.51 9.01
N ILE A 175 -14.77 -1.57 9.46
CA ILE A 175 -15.16 -0.15 9.63
C ILE A 175 -15.54 0.50 8.30
N GLU A 176 -14.77 0.29 7.23
CA GLU A 176 -15.10 0.84 5.90
C GLU A 176 -16.34 0.18 5.28
N ASP A 177 -16.56 -1.12 5.51
CA ASP A 177 -17.81 -1.80 5.12
C ASP A 177 -19.02 -1.20 5.86
N LEU A 178 -18.92 -1.01 7.19
CA LEU A 178 -19.96 -0.37 8.01
C LEU A 178 -20.26 1.06 7.54
N LYS A 179 -19.24 1.87 7.24
CA LYS A 179 -19.42 3.23 6.68
C LYS A 179 -20.18 3.20 5.36
N THR A 180 -19.81 2.28 4.48
CA THR A 180 -20.43 2.15 3.15
C THR A 180 -21.90 1.77 3.29
N TRP A 181 -22.22 0.75 4.09
CA TRP A 181 -23.59 0.27 4.27
C TRP A 181 -24.49 1.29 4.99
N LEU A 182 -23.96 2.01 5.99
CA LEU A 182 -24.68 3.12 6.63
C LEU A 182 -24.89 4.30 5.67
N SER A 183 -23.88 4.62 4.85
CA SER A 183 -24.01 5.65 3.80
C SER A 183 -25.09 5.28 2.78
N THR A 184 -25.18 4.00 2.42
CA THR A 184 -26.22 3.45 1.54
C THR A 184 -27.60 3.47 2.21
N ALA A 185 -27.71 3.13 3.49
CA ALA A 185 -28.98 3.20 4.22
C ALA A 185 -29.54 4.63 4.29
N LEU A 186 -28.68 5.64 4.44
CA LEU A 186 -29.06 7.06 4.30
C LEU A 186 -29.48 7.39 2.87
N THR A 187 -28.69 6.97 1.88
CA THR A 187 -28.98 7.20 0.46
C THR A 187 -30.33 6.63 0.03
N ASN A 188 -30.69 5.43 0.52
CA ASN A 188 -31.97 4.79 0.23
C ASN A 188 -33.15 5.55 0.85
N GLN A 189 -33.00 6.03 2.09
CA GLN A 189 -34.01 6.87 2.74
C GLN A 189 -34.20 8.18 1.97
N ASP A 190 -33.12 8.84 1.55
CA ASP A 190 -33.19 10.06 0.75
C ASP A 190 -33.80 9.80 -0.63
N THR A 191 -33.45 8.70 -1.30
CA THR A 191 -34.01 8.35 -2.61
C THR A 191 -35.52 8.06 -2.54
N CYS A 192 -36.00 7.51 -1.42
CA CYS A 192 -37.44 7.39 -1.17
C CYS A 192 -38.11 8.77 -1.13
N LEU A 193 -37.53 9.72 -0.40
CA LEU A 193 -38.05 11.08 -0.34
C LEU A 193 -37.98 11.79 -1.70
N ASP A 194 -36.91 11.55 -2.47
CA ASP A 194 -36.75 12.10 -3.82
C ASP A 194 -37.82 11.56 -4.77
N ALA A 195 -38.12 10.26 -4.73
CA ALA A 195 -39.18 9.66 -5.54
C ALA A 195 -40.56 10.27 -5.24
N LEU A 196 -40.85 10.61 -3.98
CA LEU A 196 -42.09 11.30 -3.61
C LEU A 196 -42.07 12.78 -4.04
N GLN A 197 -40.92 13.43 -3.88
CA GLN A 197 -40.72 14.83 -4.26
C GLN A 197 -40.82 15.04 -5.77
N GLU A 198 -40.42 14.07 -6.60
CA GLU A 198 -40.59 14.10 -8.05
C GLU A 198 -42.07 14.18 -8.47
N ILE A 199 -42.97 13.52 -7.73
CA ILE A 199 -44.39 13.44 -8.09
C ILE A 199 -45.18 14.65 -7.58
N ASP A 200 -45.03 14.99 -6.31
CA ASP A 200 -45.69 16.16 -5.71
C ASP A 200 -44.78 16.83 -4.67
N PRO A 201 -43.96 17.82 -5.12
CA PRO A 201 -43.01 18.55 -4.26
C PRO A 201 -43.68 19.31 -3.10
N SER A 202 -44.97 19.59 -3.21
CA SER A 202 -45.76 20.40 -2.26
C SER A 202 -46.74 19.59 -1.42
N SER A 203 -46.75 18.25 -1.56
CA SER A 203 -47.70 17.40 -0.85
C SER A 203 -47.50 17.43 0.67
N THR A 204 -48.61 17.41 1.40
CA THR A 204 -48.61 17.13 2.85
C THR A 204 -47.98 15.77 3.14
N LEU A 205 -48.22 14.79 2.26
CA LEU A 205 -47.62 13.46 2.33
C LEU A 205 -46.08 13.52 2.36
N LEU A 206 -45.44 14.34 1.53
CA LEU A 206 -43.98 14.48 1.55
C LEU A 206 -43.48 15.08 2.89
N ALA A 207 -44.19 16.08 3.42
CA ALA A 207 -43.86 16.69 4.71
C ALA A 207 -44.04 15.70 5.88
N ASP A 208 -45.15 14.97 5.89
CA ASP A 208 -45.45 13.94 6.88
C ASP A 208 -44.42 12.80 6.80
N THR A 209 -44.06 12.37 5.59
CA THR A 209 -43.04 11.34 5.36
C THR A 209 -41.68 11.80 5.86
N LYS A 210 -41.27 13.04 5.57
CA LYS A 210 -40.02 13.63 6.11
C LYS A 210 -40.04 13.63 7.64
N SER A 211 -41.17 13.97 8.26
CA SER A 211 -41.32 13.94 9.72
C SER A 211 -41.23 12.51 10.28
N LEU A 212 -41.86 11.53 9.62
CA LEU A 212 -41.82 10.12 10.01
C LEU A 212 -40.41 9.52 9.88
N MET A 213 -39.68 9.91 8.84
CA MET A 213 -38.32 9.44 8.54
C MET A 213 -37.23 10.18 9.31
N GLN A 214 -37.58 11.26 10.02
CA GLN A 214 -36.59 12.12 10.68
C GLN A 214 -35.74 11.36 11.68
N ASN A 215 -36.37 10.58 12.56
CA ASN A 215 -35.68 9.81 13.58
C ASN A 215 -34.76 8.75 12.96
N SER A 216 -35.24 7.95 11.99
CA SER A 216 -34.40 6.93 11.34
C SER A 216 -33.21 7.55 10.60
N THR A 217 -33.39 8.73 9.99
CA THR A 217 -32.32 9.48 9.32
C THR A 217 -31.30 10.02 10.32
N HIS A 218 -31.76 10.67 11.40
CA HIS A 218 -30.88 11.19 12.46
C HIS A 218 -30.08 10.06 13.13
N TYR A 219 -30.74 8.95 13.45
CA TYR A 219 -30.07 7.80 14.05
C TYR A 219 -29.03 7.19 13.10
N ALA A 220 -29.35 7.03 11.82
CA ALA A 220 -28.41 6.50 10.83
C ALA A 220 -27.19 7.42 10.65
N SER A 221 -27.40 8.75 10.61
CA SER A 221 -26.35 9.77 10.61
C SER A 221 -25.47 9.68 11.86
N ASN A 222 -26.08 9.54 13.04
CA ASN A 222 -25.35 9.39 14.30
C ASN A 222 -24.48 8.12 14.31
N SER A 223 -25.04 6.96 13.93
CA SER A 223 -24.26 5.73 13.81
C SER A 223 -23.12 5.86 12.80
N LEU A 224 -23.35 6.50 11.65
CA LEU A 224 -22.31 6.74 10.66
C LEU A 224 -21.17 7.63 11.19
N ALA A 225 -21.50 8.67 11.96
CA ALA A 225 -20.52 9.54 12.61
C ALA A 225 -19.73 8.77 13.68
N ILE A 226 -20.40 7.94 14.50
CA ILE A 226 -19.75 7.09 15.50
C ILE A 226 -18.74 6.16 14.84
N VAL A 227 -19.14 5.39 13.81
CA VAL A 227 -18.23 4.51 13.04
C VAL A 227 -17.08 5.29 12.43
N SER A 228 -17.35 6.49 11.90
CA SER A 228 -16.32 7.31 11.23
C SER A 228 -15.27 7.87 12.17
N LYS A 229 -15.60 8.05 13.46
CA LYS A 229 -14.70 8.59 14.47
C LYS A 229 -14.13 7.52 15.40
N ILE A 230 -14.66 6.29 15.38
CA ILE A 230 -14.24 5.21 16.27
C ILE A 230 -12.75 4.90 16.16
N SER A 231 -12.14 4.97 14.96
CA SER A 231 -10.68 4.78 14.79
C SER A 231 -9.84 5.85 15.51
N GLY A 232 -10.36 7.08 15.62
CA GLY A 232 -9.72 8.17 16.37
C GLY A 232 -9.88 8.02 17.89
N ILE A 233 -11.01 7.46 18.32
CA ILE A 233 -11.31 7.14 19.72
C ILE A 233 -10.46 5.94 20.18
N LEU A 234 -10.40 4.87 19.38
CA LEU A 234 -9.57 3.68 19.62
C LEU A 234 -8.07 4.01 19.67
N ARG A 235 -7.58 4.95 18.84
CA ARG A 235 -6.21 5.48 18.92
C ARG A 235 -5.93 6.29 20.18
N LYS A 236 -6.91 7.03 20.71
CA LYS A 236 -6.77 7.77 21.97
C LYS A 236 -6.83 6.86 23.21
N LEU A 237 -7.41 5.66 23.08
CA LEU A 237 -7.56 4.66 24.14
C LEU A 237 -6.50 3.55 24.14
N ASN A 238 -5.40 3.69 23.37
CA ASN A 238 -4.30 2.71 23.27
C ASN A 238 -4.72 1.27 22.90
N LEU A 239 -5.79 1.09 22.12
CA LEU A 239 -6.19 -0.24 21.62
C LEU A 239 -5.49 -0.54 20.26
N PRO A 240 -4.91 -1.75 20.07
CA PRO A 240 -4.10 -2.07 18.91
C PRO A 240 -4.94 -2.25 17.63
N MET A 241 -4.80 -1.33 16.67
CA MET A 241 -5.37 -1.51 15.33
C MET A 241 -4.40 -2.28 14.42
N HIS A 242 -4.80 -3.45 13.95
CA HIS A 242 -4.02 -4.25 12.99
C HIS A 242 -4.25 -3.76 11.55
N ARG A 243 -3.16 -3.39 10.88
CA ARG A 243 -3.13 -3.11 9.43
C ARG A 243 -2.76 -4.42 8.73
N LYS A 244 -3.69 -5.02 7.96
CA LYS A 244 -3.39 -6.20 7.12
C LYS A 244 -2.40 -5.80 6.01
N LEU A 245 -1.44 -6.66 5.73
CA LEU A 245 -0.50 -6.53 4.61
C LEU A 245 -1.25 -6.69 3.28
N LEU A 246 -0.89 -5.90 2.28
CA LEU A 246 -1.39 -5.94 0.90
C LEU A 246 -1.20 -7.33 0.28
N GLY A 247 -2.29 -7.95 -0.16
CA GLY A 247 -2.28 -9.02 -1.16
C GLY A 247 -2.79 -8.48 -2.49
N GLU A 248 -2.31 -9.03 -3.62
CA GLU A 248 -2.69 -8.58 -4.96
C GLU A 248 -4.18 -8.73 -5.29
N PHE A 249 -4.95 -9.50 -4.48
CA PHE A 249 -6.38 -9.69 -4.67
C PHE A 249 -7.24 -9.81 -3.40
N PRO A 250 -8.51 -9.36 -3.43
CA PRO A 250 -9.41 -9.31 -2.28
C PRO A 250 -10.00 -10.69 -1.97
N GLU A 251 -10.31 -10.97 -0.71
CA GLU A 251 -10.88 -12.25 -0.27
C GLU A 251 -12.23 -12.60 -0.93
N TRP A 252 -13.02 -11.62 -1.36
CA TRP A 252 -14.32 -11.86 -2.04
C TRP A 252 -14.19 -12.24 -3.52
N VAL A 253 -13.04 -11.96 -4.15
CA VAL A 253 -12.78 -12.38 -5.54
C VAL A 253 -12.11 -13.75 -5.47
N SER A 254 -12.88 -14.81 -5.74
CA SER A 254 -12.37 -16.17 -5.69
C SER A 254 -11.23 -16.37 -6.72
N PRO A 255 -10.27 -17.28 -6.47
CA PRO A 255 -9.21 -17.60 -7.44
C PRO A 255 -9.72 -17.97 -8.84
N GLY A 256 -10.93 -18.55 -8.91
CA GLY A 256 -11.65 -18.81 -10.15
C GLY A 256 -12.02 -17.52 -10.87
N VAL A 257 -12.66 -16.57 -10.18
CA VAL A 257 -12.95 -15.23 -10.74
C VAL A 257 -11.67 -14.55 -11.21
N ARG A 258 -10.57 -14.58 -10.41
CA ARG A 258 -9.27 -13.99 -10.80
C ARG A 258 -8.72 -14.52 -12.13
N ARG A 259 -8.86 -15.83 -12.40
CA ARG A 259 -8.50 -16.42 -13.70
C ARG A 259 -9.44 -15.98 -14.82
N LEU A 260 -10.74 -15.86 -14.55
CA LEU A 260 -11.73 -15.44 -15.55
C LEU A 260 -11.51 -14.01 -16.04
N LEU A 261 -10.97 -13.13 -15.19
CA LEU A 261 -10.61 -11.74 -15.56
C LEU A 261 -9.35 -11.65 -16.44
N GLN A 262 -8.43 -12.63 -16.33
CA GLN A 262 -7.17 -12.67 -17.09
C GLN A 262 -7.30 -13.31 -18.48
N VAL A 263 -8.32 -14.15 -18.69
CA VAL A 263 -8.50 -14.95 -19.92
C VAL A 263 -9.32 -14.20 -20.99
N GLY A 264 -9.90 -13.04 -20.67
CA GLY A 264 -10.62 -12.18 -21.60
C GLY A 264 -12.02 -12.68 -22.02
N ARG A 265 -12.24 -14.00 -22.08
CA ARG A 265 -13.55 -14.62 -22.36
C ARG A 265 -13.77 -15.90 -21.53
N PRO A 266 -14.42 -15.80 -20.36
CA PRO A 266 -14.68 -16.95 -19.50
C PRO A 266 -15.76 -17.89 -20.03
N THR A 267 -15.69 -19.19 -19.72
CA THR A 267 -16.74 -20.16 -20.07
C THR A 267 -18.08 -19.75 -19.42
N PRO A 268 -19.14 -19.49 -20.18
CA PRO A 268 -20.42 -19.06 -19.63
C PRO A 268 -21.18 -20.23 -18.99
N ASN A 269 -21.96 -19.93 -17.94
CA ASN A 269 -22.96 -20.85 -17.41
C ASN A 269 -24.23 -20.84 -18.26
N VAL A 270 -24.55 -19.71 -18.88
CA VAL A 270 -25.69 -19.53 -19.79
C VAL A 270 -25.29 -18.60 -20.92
N THR A 271 -25.62 -18.97 -22.14
CA THR A 271 -25.45 -18.15 -23.34
C THR A 271 -26.81 -17.61 -23.79
N VAL A 272 -26.91 -16.30 -23.97
CA VAL A 272 -28.10 -15.62 -24.49
C VAL A 272 -27.87 -15.30 -25.96
N ALA A 273 -28.79 -15.73 -26.82
CA ALA A 273 -28.74 -15.40 -28.25
C ALA A 273 -30.15 -15.16 -28.80
N ALA A 274 -30.42 -13.94 -29.27
CA ALA A 274 -31.73 -13.58 -29.82
C ALA A 274 -32.10 -14.39 -31.08
N ASP A 275 -31.10 -14.91 -31.79
CA ASP A 275 -31.24 -15.76 -32.98
C ASP A 275 -31.54 -17.23 -32.67
N GLY A 276 -31.64 -17.60 -31.38
CA GLY A 276 -31.89 -18.97 -30.94
C GLY A 276 -30.67 -19.88 -30.90
N THR A 277 -29.46 -19.36 -31.17
CA THR A 277 -28.20 -20.14 -31.14
C THR A 277 -27.57 -20.26 -29.75
N GLY A 278 -28.26 -19.79 -28.70
CA GLY A 278 -27.84 -19.83 -27.30
C GLY A 278 -28.77 -20.71 -26.46
N ASP A 279 -28.48 -20.82 -25.16
CA ASP A 279 -29.27 -21.61 -24.22
C ASP A 279 -30.64 -20.98 -23.90
N VAL A 280 -30.75 -19.67 -24.09
CA VAL A 280 -31.94 -18.82 -23.90
C VAL A 280 -31.96 -17.69 -24.93
N THR A 281 -33.13 -17.09 -25.14
CA THR A 281 -33.31 -16.02 -26.15
C THR A 281 -33.32 -14.63 -25.53
N THR A 282 -33.67 -14.52 -24.25
CA THR A 282 -33.78 -13.24 -23.53
C THR A 282 -32.85 -13.17 -22.34
N ILE A 283 -32.47 -11.95 -21.94
CA ILE A 283 -31.60 -11.75 -20.78
C ILE A 283 -32.37 -12.09 -19.50
N LYS A 284 -33.68 -11.82 -19.44
CA LYS A 284 -34.53 -12.21 -18.31
C LYS A 284 -34.56 -13.73 -18.08
N GLU A 285 -34.65 -14.52 -19.15
CA GLU A 285 -34.56 -15.99 -19.04
C GLU A 285 -33.21 -16.43 -18.48
N ALA A 286 -32.11 -15.77 -18.88
CA ALA A 286 -30.79 -16.04 -18.32
C ALA A 286 -30.73 -15.71 -16.83
N MET A 287 -31.30 -14.57 -16.42
CA MET A 287 -31.37 -14.17 -15.02
C MET A 287 -32.21 -15.13 -14.18
N ALA A 288 -33.29 -15.70 -14.73
CA ALA A 288 -34.09 -16.70 -14.03
C ALA A 288 -33.31 -17.97 -13.67
N ARG A 289 -32.20 -18.26 -14.38
CA ARG A 289 -31.30 -19.39 -14.10
C ARG A 289 -30.22 -19.08 -13.07
N VAL A 290 -30.07 -17.82 -12.65
CA VAL A 290 -29.05 -17.42 -11.66
C VAL A 290 -29.48 -17.87 -10.26
N PRO A 291 -28.65 -18.64 -9.53
CA PRO A 291 -28.92 -18.99 -8.15
C PRO A 291 -28.98 -17.76 -7.25
N LYS A 292 -30.03 -17.69 -6.42
CA LYS A 292 -30.25 -16.59 -5.46
C LYS A 292 -29.16 -16.61 -4.37
N LYS A 293 -28.59 -15.45 -4.08
CA LYS A 293 -27.51 -15.20 -3.10
C LYS A 293 -26.31 -16.15 -3.27
N SER A 294 -25.94 -16.43 -4.51
CA SER A 294 -24.81 -17.30 -4.85
C SER A 294 -23.50 -16.77 -4.25
N LYS A 295 -22.71 -17.67 -3.65
CA LYS A 295 -21.34 -17.38 -3.18
C LYS A 295 -20.29 -17.51 -4.30
N THR A 296 -20.68 -18.08 -5.44
CA THR A 296 -19.83 -18.27 -6.62
C THR A 296 -20.31 -17.40 -7.77
N MET A 297 -19.39 -17.02 -8.65
CA MET A 297 -19.70 -16.21 -9.81
C MET A 297 -20.54 -16.99 -10.83
N PHE A 298 -21.69 -16.43 -11.22
CA PHE A 298 -22.50 -16.93 -12.32
C PHE A 298 -22.25 -16.09 -13.56
N ILE A 299 -21.86 -16.74 -14.66
CA ILE A 299 -21.34 -16.09 -15.87
C ILE A 299 -22.35 -16.21 -17.00
N ILE A 300 -22.71 -15.09 -17.61
CA ILE A 300 -23.68 -15.03 -18.69
C ILE A 300 -23.02 -14.39 -19.90
N HIS A 301 -22.95 -15.13 -21.01
CA HIS A 301 -22.51 -14.59 -22.30
C HIS A 301 -23.72 -14.08 -23.07
N ILE A 302 -23.69 -12.82 -23.48
CA ILE A 302 -24.75 -12.20 -24.29
C ILE A 302 -24.18 -11.98 -25.69
N LYS A 303 -24.63 -12.78 -26.65
CA LYS A 303 -24.19 -12.66 -28.04
C LYS A 303 -24.60 -11.32 -28.65
N GLU A 304 -23.95 -10.99 -29.77
CA GLU A 304 -24.30 -9.82 -30.58
C GLU A 304 -25.81 -9.76 -30.88
N GLY A 305 -26.43 -8.61 -30.61
CA GLY A 305 -27.87 -8.41 -30.74
C GLY A 305 -28.37 -7.21 -29.93
N VAL A 306 -29.56 -6.72 -30.28
CA VAL A 306 -30.28 -5.69 -29.52
C VAL A 306 -31.42 -6.35 -28.76
N TYR A 307 -31.29 -6.38 -27.44
CA TYR A 307 -32.23 -7.00 -26.51
C TYR A 307 -33.18 -5.94 -25.95
N LEU A 308 -34.44 -5.97 -26.40
CA LEU A 308 -35.46 -4.98 -26.02
C LEU A 308 -36.15 -5.36 -24.70
N GLU A 309 -35.47 -5.10 -23.58
CA GLU A 309 -35.90 -5.55 -22.26
C GLU A 309 -35.52 -4.55 -21.15
N ASN A 310 -36.40 -4.40 -20.16
CA ASN A 310 -36.02 -3.85 -18.85
C ASN A 310 -35.57 -4.97 -17.92
N VAL A 311 -34.28 -5.00 -17.55
CA VAL A 311 -33.68 -6.06 -16.73
C VAL A 311 -33.42 -5.53 -15.32
N VAL A 312 -33.92 -6.24 -14.31
CA VAL A 312 -33.71 -5.87 -12.91
C VAL A 312 -33.13 -7.06 -12.16
N LEU A 313 -31.89 -6.89 -11.68
CA LEU A 313 -31.24 -7.78 -10.73
C LEU A 313 -31.49 -7.20 -9.34
N ASP A 314 -32.53 -7.68 -8.69
CA ASP A 314 -32.84 -7.31 -7.31
C ASP A 314 -31.73 -7.73 -6.32
N LYS A 315 -31.86 -7.37 -5.05
CA LYS A 315 -30.86 -7.63 -3.99
C LYS A 315 -30.48 -9.10 -3.79
N SER A 316 -31.26 -10.05 -4.31
CA SER A 316 -30.99 -11.48 -4.23
C SER A 316 -29.95 -11.96 -5.24
N PHE A 317 -29.55 -11.16 -6.22
CA PHE A 317 -28.56 -11.56 -7.23
C PHE A 317 -27.13 -11.21 -6.78
N TRP A 318 -26.40 -12.21 -6.29
CA TRP A 318 -25.02 -12.03 -5.83
C TRP A 318 -24.06 -12.68 -6.82
N ASN A 319 -22.92 -12.03 -7.04
CA ASN A 319 -21.81 -12.52 -7.84
C ASN A 319 -22.26 -12.90 -9.27
N VAL A 320 -22.76 -11.93 -10.03
CA VAL A 320 -23.18 -12.12 -11.44
C VAL A 320 -22.24 -11.38 -12.37
N MET A 321 -21.71 -12.09 -13.36
CA MET A 321 -20.92 -11.52 -14.44
C MET A 321 -21.67 -11.66 -15.76
N ILE A 322 -21.84 -10.56 -16.48
CA ILE A 322 -22.29 -10.56 -17.86
C ILE A 322 -21.16 -10.08 -18.77
N TYR A 323 -21.01 -10.73 -19.93
CA TYR A 323 -20.12 -10.22 -20.97
C TYR A 323 -20.74 -10.31 -22.35
N GLY A 324 -20.49 -9.30 -23.18
CA GLY A 324 -20.97 -9.21 -24.55
C GLY A 324 -19.90 -9.52 -25.60
N ASP A 325 -20.30 -9.55 -26.86
CA ASP A 325 -19.39 -9.65 -28.00
C ASP A 325 -18.73 -8.30 -28.37
N GLY A 326 -19.12 -7.23 -27.67
CA GLY A 326 -18.64 -5.85 -27.83
C GLY A 326 -19.70 -4.85 -27.35
N LYS A 327 -19.29 -3.73 -26.76
CA LYS A 327 -20.21 -2.69 -26.24
C LYS A 327 -21.14 -2.07 -27.29
N ASP A 328 -20.75 -2.14 -28.55
CA ASP A 328 -21.55 -1.64 -29.68
C ASP A 328 -22.31 -2.77 -30.40
N LYS A 329 -22.23 -4.01 -29.89
CA LYS A 329 -22.76 -5.23 -30.51
C LYS A 329 -23.85 -5.88 -29.65
N SER A 330 -23.55 -6.11 -28.37
CA SER A 330 -24.47 -6.70 -27.40
C SER A 330 -25.12 -5.59 -26.59
N ILE A 331 -26.31 -5.15 -27.01
CA ILE A 331 -26.96 -3.95 -26.47
C ILE A 331 -28.28 -4.33 -25.79
N VAL A 332 -28.45 -3.92 -24.53
CA VAL A 332 -29.74 -3.94 -23.84
C VAL A 332 -30.40 -2.58 -24.00
N SER A 333 -31.64 -2.56 -24.45
CA SER A 333 -32.35 -1.32 -24.76
C SER A 333 -33.78 -1.30 -24.24
N ALA A 334 -34.19 -0.20 -23.62
CA ALA A 334 -35.57 0.07 -23.23
C ALA A 334 -35.90 1.56 -23.35
N ARG A 335 -37.10 1.98 -22.92
CA ARG A 335 -37.61 3.36 -23.10
C ARG A 335 -38.49 3.89 -21.97
N LEU A 336 -38.40 3.31 -20.78
CA LEU A 336 -39.12 3.84 -19.61
C LEU A 336 -38.55 5.22 -19.24
N ASN A 337 -39.41 6.12 -18.79
CA ASN A 337 -39.07 7.51 -18.55
C ASN A 337 -40.03 8.17 -17.55
N PHE A 338 -39.61 9.31 -17.02
CA PHE A 338 -40.37 10.06 -16.03
C PHE A 338 -41.68 10.67 -16.56
N ILE A 339 -41.66 11.26 -17.76
CA ILE A 339 -42.83 11.95 -18.33
C ILE A 339 -44.04 11.02 -18.48
N ASP A 340 -43.80 9.73 -18.75
CA ASP A 340 -44.86 8.72 -18.86
C ASP A 340 -45.35 8.18 -17.50
N GLY A 341 -45.00 8.85 -16.39
CA GLY A 341 -45.51 8.55 -15.05
C GLY A 341 -44.74 7.46 -14.30
N ILE A 342 -43.51 7.14 -14.72
CA ILE A 342 -42.63 6.18 -14.04
C ILE A 342 -41.60 6.96 -13.22
N PRO A 343 -41.51 6.80 -11.88
CA PRO A 343 -40.48 7.48 -11.08
C PRO A 343 -39.07 7.23 -11.60
N THR A 344 -38.18 8.22 -11.55
CA THR A 344 -36.85 8.17 -12.19
C THR A 344 -36.08 6.89 -11.83
N PHE A 345 -36.14 6.50 -10.56
CA PHE A 345 -35.51 5.28 -10.04
C PHE A 345 -35.91 4.01 -10.82
N SER A 346 -37.16 3.92 -11.26
CA SER A 346 -37.73 2.75 -11.96
C SER A 346 -37.60 2.82 -13.49
N THR A 347 -37.04 3.89 -14.04
CA THR A 347 -36.86 4.05 -15.50
C THR A 347 -35.69 3.26 -16.08
N ALA A 348 -34.85 2.67 -15.23
CA ALA A 348 -33.64 1.97 -15.63
C ALA A 348 -33.90 0.86 -16.67
N THR A 349 -33.16 0.90 -17.78
CA THR A 349 -33.12 -0.20 -18.76
C THR A 349 -32.47 -1.43 -18.13
N PHE A 350 -31.37 -1.24 -17.40
CA PHE A 350 -30.71 -2.29 -16.65
C PHE A 350 -30.42 -1.82 -15.22
N ALA A 351 -30.95 -2.50 -14.22
CA ALA A 351 -30.79 -2.16 -12.82
C ALA A 351 -30.16 -3.30 -12.04
N VAL A 352 -29.15 -2.99 -11.21
CA VAL A 352 -28.48 -3.95 -10.33
C VAL A 352 -28.51 -3.46 -8.88
N ALA A 353 -29.05 -4.27 -7.96
CA ALA A 353 -29.17 -3.96 -6.54
C ALA A 353 -28.50 -4.99 -5.62
N GLY A 354 -28.02 -6.11 -6.15
CA GLY A 354 -27.34 -7.16 -5.40
C GLY A 354 -25.89 -6.85 -5.03
N ARG A 355 -24.98 -7.83 -5.07
CA ARG A 355 -23.56 -7.64 -4.66
C ARG A 355 -22.62 -8.31 -5.66
N GLY A 356 -21.48 -7.69 -5.96
CA GLY A 356 -20.44 -8.27 -6.81
C GLY A 356 -20.84 -8.42 -8.27
N PHE A 357 -21.52 -7.41 -8.84
CA PHE A 357 -21.92 -7.41 -10.23
C PHE A 357 -20.76 -7.00 -11.16
N VAL A 358 -20.60 -7.70 -12.28
CA VAL A 358 -19.59 -7.39 -13.29
C VAL A 358 -20.25 -7.31 -14.67
N ALA A 359 -19.96 -6.26 -15.44
CA ALA A 359 -20.31 -6.17 -16.85
C ALA A 359 -19.08 -5.88 -17.72
N ILE A 360 -18.92 -6.62 -18.82
CA ILE A 360 -17.80 -6.46 -19.76
C ILE A 360 -18.33 -6.39 -21.18
N ASP A 361 -17.85 -5.45 -22.00
CA ASP A 361 -18.17 -5.39 -23.43
C ASP A 361 -19.69 -5.37 -23.73
N MET A 362 -20.47 -4.62 -22.92
CA MET A 362 -21.92 -4.50 -23.02
C MET A 362 -22.37 -3.07 -23.28
N GLY A 363 -23.42 -2.89 -24.09
CA GLY A 363 -24.09 -1.61 -24.28
C GLY A 363 -25.42 -1.54 -23.52
N PHE A 364 -25.68 -0.42 -22.86
CA PHE A 364 -26.94 -0.13 -22.16
C PHE A 364 -27.52 1.16 -22.72
N LYS A 365 -28.76 1.08 -23.23
CA LYS A 365 -29.37 2.19 -23.95
C LYS A 365 -30.79 2.47 -23.47
N ASN A 366 -31.10 3.72 -23.16
CA ASN A 366 -32.48 4.16 -22.98
C ASN A 366 -32.88 5.08 -24.15
N THR A 367 -33.87 4.66 -24.93
CA THR A 367 -34.29 5.34 -26.16
C THR A 367 -35.49 6.27 -25.97
N ALA A 368 -35.83 6.64 -24.73
CA ALA A 368 -36.99 7.49 -24.46
C ALA A 368 -36.93 8.88 -25.15
N GLY A 369 -35.73 9.42 -25.35
CA GLY A 369 -35.55 10.75 -25.96
C GLY A 369 -35.38 11.88 -24.93
N ALA A 370 -34.93 13.06 -25.39
CA ALA A 370 -34.72 14.22 -24.53
C ALA A 370 -36.04 14.86 -24.06
N GLU A 371 -37.08 14.76 -24.89
CA GLU A 371 -38.45 15.23 -24.62
C GLU A 371 -39.15 14.44 -23.51
N LYS A 372 -38.60 13.28 -23.16
CA LYS A 372 -39.08 12.42 -22.07
C LYS A 372 -38.34 12.63 -20.75
N HIS A 373 -37.45 13.62 -20.71
CA HIS A 373 -36.69 14.02 -19.51
C HIS A 373 -35.93 12.82 -18.89
N GLN A 374 -36.05 12.58 -17.58
CA GLN A 374 -35.27 11.57 -16.87
C GLN A 374 -35.53 10.16 -17.39
N ALA A 375 -34.47 9.50 -17.88
CA ALA A 375 -34.56 8.16 -18.46
C ALA A 375 -33.23 7.40 -18.30
N VAL A 376 -33.19 6.48 -17.34
CA VAL A 376 -31.95 5.79 -16.94
C VAL A 376 -31.62 4.64 -17.90
N ALA A 377 -30.40 4.61 -18.43
CA ALA A 377 -29.86 3.48 -19.19
C ALA A 377 -29.35 2.39 -18.25
N PHE A 378 -28.57 2.77 -17.24
CA PHE A 378 -28.03 1.83 -16.27
C PHE A 378 -28.08 2.39 -14.85
N ARG A 379 -28.57 1.59 -13.91
CA ARG A 379 -28.60 1.92 -12.47
C ARG A 379 -27.84 0.86 -11.69
N SER A 380 -26.87 1.27 -10.91
CA SER A 380 -26.22 0.41 -9.93
C SER A 380 -26.44 0.91 -8.52
N GLY A 381 -27.07 0.09 -7.68
CA GLY A 381 -27.00 0.14 -6.22
C GLY A 381 -26.22 -1.04 -5.65
N SER A 382 -25.50 -1.79 -6.50
CA SER A 382 -24.80 -3.01 -6.09
C SER A 382 -23.41 -2.70 -5.56
N ASP A 383 -23.08 -3.23 -4.38
CA ASP A 383 -21.75 -3.11 -3.80
C ASP A 383 -20.72 -3.96 -4.54
N PHE A 384 -19.52 -3.41 -4.73
CA PHE A 384 -18.45 -3.97 -5.56
C PHE A 384 -18.84 -4.17 -7.03
N SER A 385 -19.56 -3.21 -7.62
CA SER A 385 -19.87 -3.23 -9.05
C SER A 385 -18.67 -2.85 -9.90
N VAL A 386 -18.37 -3.63 -10.94
CA VAL A 386 -17.30 -3.33 -11.90
C VAL A 386 -17.81 -3.38 -13.34
N LEU A 387 -17.59 -2.30 -14.08
CA LEU A 387 -18.02 -2.15 -15.45
C LEU A 387 -16.81 -1.81 -16.33
N TYR A 388 -16.53 -2.67 -17.29
CA TYR A 388 -15.32 -2.61 -18.10
C TYR A 388 -15.64 -2.65 -19.59
N ARG A 389 -15.20 -1.62 -20.32
CA ARG A 389 -15.53 -1.45 -21.75
C ARG A 389 -17.03 -1.54 -22.02
N CYS A 390 -17.85 -0.88 -21.22
CA CYS A 390 -19.30 -0.79 -21.45
C CYS A 390 -19.67 0.56 -22.08
N SER A 391 -20.83 0.65 -22.74
CA SER A 391 -21.41 1.91 -23.22
C SER A 391 -22.74 2.20 -22.52
N PHE A 392 -22.98 3.48 -22.20
CA PHE A 392 -24.22 3.97 -21.61
C PHE A 392 -24.72 5.14 -22.46
N ASP A 393 -25.89 5.01 -23.08
CA ASP A 393 -26.45 5.99 -24.01
C ASP A 393 -27.90 6.32 -23.64
N ALA A 394 -28.12 7.56 -23.20
CA ALA A 394 -29.45 8.15 -23.09
C ALA A 394 -29.35 9.68 -23.23
N PHE A 395 -30.26 10.41 -22.58
CA PHE A 395 -30.30 11.87 -22.56
C PHE A 395 -30.12 12.36 -21.12
N GLN A 396 -31.21 12.80 -20.48
CA GLN A 396 -31.17 13.22 -19.09
C GLN A 396 -31.13 12.01 -18.16
N ASP A 397 -30.29 12.06 -17.13
CA ASP A 397 -30.18 11.02 -16.09
C ASP A 397 -29.77 9.65 -16.66
N THR A 398 -28.74 9.63 -17.53
CA THR A 398 -28.33 8.43 -18.28
C THR A 398 -27.80 7.31 -17.38
N LEU A 399 -26.77 7.60 -16.58
CA LEU A 399 -26.06 6.64 -15.76
C LEU A 399 -26.28 7.00 -14.29
N TYR A 400 -26.87 6.07 -13.55
CA TYR A 400 -27.24 6.26 -12.15
C TYR A 400 -26.37 5.39 -11.21
N PRO A 401 -25.14 5.83 -10.86
CA PRO A 401 -24.38 5.27 -9.75
C PRO A 401 -25.06 5.63 -8.42
N HIS A 402 -26.11 4.87 -8.09
CA HIS A 402 -27.05 5.16 -7.02
C HIS A 402 -26.40 5.11 -5.63
N SER A 403 -25.78 3.98 -5.26
CA SER A 403 -25.21 3.75 -3.92
C SER A 403 -24.07 2.72 -3.91
N ASN A 404 -23.43 2.51 -2.76
CA ASN A 404 -22.29 1.59 -2.55
C ASN A 404 -21.03 1.90 -3.40
N ARG A 405 -20.06 0.96 -3.44
CA ARG A 405 -18.78 1.11 -4.13
C ARG A 405 -18.85 0.60 -5.57
N GLN A 406 -18.38 1.42 -6.52
CA GLN A 406 -18.48 1.12 -7.95
C GLN A 406 -17.24 1.58 -8.72
N PHE A 407 -16.87 0.84 -9.76
CA PHE A 407 -15.76 1.19 -10.65
C PHE A 407 -16.11 1.00 -12.12
N TYR A 408 -15.84 2.04 -12.91
CA TYR A 408 -16.08 2.09 -14.35
C TYR A 408 -14.77 2.35 -15.05
N ARG A 409 -14.40 1.50 -16.01
CA ARG A 409 -13.13 1.64 -16.72
C ARG A 409 -13.28 1.39 -18.22
N ASP A 410 -12.64 2.24 -19.01
CA ASP A 410 -12.68 2.16 -20.48
C ASP A 410 -14.12 2.21 -21.04
N CYS A 411 -15.04 2.82 -20.29
CA CYS A 411 -16.46 2.92 -20.62
C CYS A 411 -16.77 4.22 -21.38
N ASP A 412 -17.87 4.19 -22.14
CA ASP A 412 -18.40 5.35 -22.86
C ASP A 412 -19.71 5.78 -22.20
N VAL A 413 -19.82 7.05 -21.80
CA VAL A 413 -21.04 7.60 -21.20
C VAL A 413 -21.52 8.79 -22.02
N THR A 414 -22.74 8.73 -22.54
CA THR A 414 -23.33 9.76 -23.41
C THR A 414 -24.64 10.27 -22.84
N GLY A 415 -24.81 11.60 -22.73
CA GLY A 415 -26.06 12.19 -22.23
C GLY A 415 -26.08 13.72 -22.25
N THR A 416 -27.17 14.30 -21.72
CA THR A 416 -27.44 15.75 -21.75
C THR A 416 -27.37 16.38 -20.35
N ILE A 417 -28.41 16.23 -19.52
CA ILE A 417 -28.52 16.88 -18.22
C ILE A 417 -28.30 15.82 -17.14
N ASP A 418 -27.42 16.14 -16.18
CA ASP A 418 -27.10 15.32 -15.01
C ASP A 418 -26.82 13.85 -15.37
N PHE A 419 -26.18 13.62 -16.51
CA PHE A 419 -26.18 12.28 -17.11
C PHE A 419 -25.29 11.27 -16.38
N ILE A 420 -24.51 11.70 -15.38
CA ILE A 420 -23.90 10.87 -14.34
C ILE A 420 -24.37 11.41 -12.97
N PHE A 421 -25.32 10.75 -12.33
CA PHE A 421 -25.93 11.27 -11.10
C PHE A 421 -26.14 10.20 -10.03
N GLY A 422 -26.13 10.61 -8.77
CA GLY A 422 -26.38 9.71 -7.63
C GLY A 422 -25.43 9.92 -6.46
N ASN A 423 -25.36 8.93 -5.58
CA ASN A 423 -24.61 9.03 -4.32
C ASN A 423 -23.77 7.78 -4.01
N ALA A 424 -23.32 7.05 -5.03
CA ALA A 424 -22.31 6.01 -4.84
C ALA A 424 -20.94 6.58 -4.46
N ALA A 425 -20.06 5.72 -3.93
CA ALA A 425 -18.61 5.93 -3.97
C ALA A 425 -18.11 5.37 -5.31
N VAL A 426 -17.87 6.23 -6.29
CA VAL A 426 -17.60 5.80 -7.68
C VAL A 426 -16.35 6.43 -8.28
N VAL A 427 -15.56 5.60 -8.96
CA VAL A 427 -14.43 6.06 -9.80
C VAL A 427 -14.66 5.68 -11.25
N PHE A 428 -14.59 6.67 -12.14
CA PHE A 428 -14.50 6.52 -13.59
C PHE A 428 -13.04 6.67 -14.00
N GLN A 429 -12.47 5.66 -14.66
CA GLN A 429 -11.07 5.67 -15.06
C GLN A 429 -10.89 5.36 -16.54
N ASN A 430 -10.18 6.22 -17.27
CA ASN A 430 -9.92 6.04 -18.71
C ASN A 430 -11.22 5.94 -19.55
N CYS A 431 -12.31 6.55 -19.08
CA CYS A 431 -13.59 6.55 -19.76
C CYS A 431 -13.70 7.70 -20.78
N LYS A 432 -14.57 7.54 -21.76
CA LYS A 432 -15.03 8.63 -22.62
C LYS A 432 -16.34 9.19 -22.08
N ILE A 433 -16.35 10.46 -21.72
CA ILE A 433 -17.52 11.15 -21.19
C ILE A 433 -17.97 12.15 -22.25
N MET A 434 -19.10 11.85 -22.89
CA MET A 434 -19.49 12.46 -24.15
C MET A 434 -20.80 13.22 -24.01
N PRO A 435 -20.76 14.51 -23.62
CA PRO A 435 -21.94 15.35 -23.64
C PRO A 435 -22.51 15.48 -25.05
N ARG A 436 -23.82 15.40 -25.17
CA ARG A 436 -24.56 15.52 -26.44
C ARG A 436 -25.44 16.76 -26.46
N GLN A 437 -25.81 17.22 -27.65
CA GLN A 437 -26.63 18.40 -27.82
C GLN A 437 -28.03 18.21 -27.19
N PRO A 438 -28.42 19.06 -26.21
CA PRO A 438 -29.74 18.99 -25.58
C PRO A 438 -30.81 19.72 -26.43
N LEU A 439 -32.06 19.75 -25.96
CA LEU A 439 -33.13 20.50 -26.61
C LEU A 439 -32.84 22.01 -26.63
N PRO A 440 -33.45 22.78 -27.55
CA PRO A 440 -33.25 24.22 -27.61
C PRO A 440 -33.52 24.92 -26.27
N ARG A 441 -32.65 25.85 -25.88
CA ARG A 441 -32.69 26.61 -24.60
C ARG A 441 -32.35 25.80 -23.35
N GLN A 442 -31.87 24.56 -23.48
CA GLN A 442 -31.28 23.80 -22.38
C GLN A 442 -29.76 23.95 -22.34
N PHE A 443 -29.16 23.41 -21.28
CA PHE A 443 -27.72 23.28 -21.07
C PHE A 443 -27.39 21.82 -20.75
N VAL A 444 -26.11 21.50 -20.66
CA VAL A 444 -25.60 20.17 -20.32
C VAL A 444 -24.87 20.22 -18.98
N THR A 445 -25.14 19.25 -18.12
CA THR A 445 -24.39 19.01 -16.88
C THR A 445 -23.93 17.56 -16.86
N ILE A 446 -22.63 17.35 -16.68
CA ILE A 446 -22.06 15.99 -16.68
C ILE A 446 -22.41 15.27 -15.38
N THR A 447 -22.09 15.86 -14.22
CA THR A 447 -22.30 15.22 -12.92
C THR A 447 -23.36 15.90 -12.06
N ALA A 448 -24.17 15.13 -11.34
CA ALA A 448 -24.98 15.60 -10.21
C ALA A 448 -24.85 14.67 -9.01
N GLN A 449 -23.97 15.02 -8.07
CA GLN A 449 -23.68 14.18 -6.90
C GLN A 449 -24.60 14.54 -5.74
N GLY A 450 -25.16 13.54 -5.05
CA GLY A 450 -26.23 13.69 -4.05
C GLY A 450 -25.86 13.33 -2.60
N LYS A 451 -24.61 13.50 -2.17
CA LYS A 451 -24.22 13.32 -0.75
C LYS A 451 -24.97 14.32 0.12
N LYS A 452 -25.34 13.95 1.36
CA LYS A 452 -26.11 14.79 2.30
C LYS A 452 -25.53 14.83 3.72
N ASP A 453 -24.64 13.90 4.06
CA ASP A 453 -23.99 13.83 5.37
C ASP A 453 -22.45 13.86 5.21
N PRO A 454 -21.71 14.67 5.98
CA PRO A 454 -20.26 14.79 5.87
C PRO A 454 -19.50 13.48 6.11
N ASN A 455 -20.08 12.56 6.89
CA ASN A 455 -19.49 11.27 7.24
C ASN A 455 -19.75 10.18 6.19
N GLN A 456 -20.59 10.44 5.17
CA GLN A 456 -20.71 9.52 4.04
C GLN A 456 -19.39 9.40 3.29
N ASN A 457 -18.98 8.19 2.94
CA ASN A 457 -17.79 7.92 2.15
C ASN A 457 -18.05 7.97 0.63
N THR A 458 -19.10 8.66 0.21
CA THR A 458 -19.60 8.71 -1.18
C THR A 458 -19.07 9.93 -1.94
N GLY A 459 -19.16 9.89 -3.27
CA GLY A 459 -18.68 10.95 -4.17
C GLY A 459 -18.35 10.41 -5.56
N ILE A 460 -18.22 11.33 -6.53
CA ILE A 460 -17.87 11.00 -7.92
C ILE A 460 -16.42 11.40 -8.19
N SER A 461 -15.60 10.46 -8.64
CA SER A 461 -14.22 10.69 -9.07
C SER A 461 -14.07 10.36 -10.56
N ILE A 462 -13.68 11.35 -11.37
CA ILE A 462 -13.41 11.20 -12.81
C ILE A 462 -11.90 11.31 -13.00
N GLN A 463 -11.24 10.22 -13.37
CA GLN A 463 -9.79 10.09 -13.41
C GLN A 463 -9.30 9.67 -14.79
N LYS A 464 -8.34 10.41 -15.37
CA LYS A 464 -7.71 10.05 -16.66
C LYS A 464 -8.73 9.84 -17.80
N CYS A 465 -9.87 10.50 -17.74
CA CYS A 465 -10.92 10.38 -18.74
C CYS A 465 -10.72 11.36 -19.90
N ASP A 466 -11.35 11.09 -21.03
CA ASP A 466 -11.51 12.04 -22.13
C ASP A 466 -12.94 12.60 -22.10
N ILE A 467 -13.06 13.92 -21.95
CA ILE A 467 -14.34 14.62 -21.95
C ILE A 467 -14.43 15.43 -23.24
N SER A 468 -15.18 14.91 -24.21
CA SER A 468 -15.27 15.44 -25.58
C SER A 468 -16.71 15.33 -26.11
N PRO A 469 -17.20 16.26 -26.95
CA PRO A 469 -18.58 16.23 -27.42
C PRO A 469 -18.90 14.96 -28.19
N PHE A 470 -20.10 14.41 -27.97
CA PHE A 470 -20.61 13.29 -28.77
C PHE A 470 -20.96 13.72 -30.21
N ASP A 471 -21.62 14.87 -30.32
CA ASP A 471 -22.14 15.45 -31.55
C ASP A 471 -21.77 16.94 -31.66
N ASN A 472 -22.42 17.68 -32.56
CA ASN A 472 -22.21 19.12 -32.71
C ASN A 472 -22.84 19.89 -31.53
N LEU A 473 -22.14 19.86 -30.40
CA LEU A 473 -22.55 20.46 -29.14
C LEU A 473 -22.32 21.98 -29.16
N THR A 474 -23.43 22.74 -29.26
CA THR A 474 -23.42 24.21 -29.20
C THR A 474 -23.96 24.75 -27.88
N ALA A 475 -24.64 23.92 -27.08
CA ALA A 475 -25.21 24.32 -25.81
C ALA A 475 -24.14 24.56 -24.72
N PRO A 476 -24.36 25.50 -23.78
CA PRO A 476 -23.51 25.64 -22.61
C PRO A 476 -23.39 24.33 -21.85
N THR A 477 -22.16 23.93 -21.54
CA THR A 477 -21.88 22.65 -20.88
C THR A 477 -21.03 22.86 -19.64
N TYR A 478 -21.39 22.17 -18.57
CA TYR A 478 -20.73 22.23 -17.26
C TYR A 478 -20.31 20.83 -16.82
N LEU A 479 -19.19 20.77 -16.09
CA LEU A 479 -18.67 19.57 -15.43
C LEU A 479 -19.68 18.98 -14.44
N GLY A 480 -20.56 19.82 -13.89
CA GLY A 480 -21.68 19.35 -13.09
C GLY A 480 -22.29 20.43 -12.19
N ARG A 481 -23.16 19.97 -11.30
CA ARG A 481 -23.81 20.78 -10.27
C ARG A 481 -24.05 19.98 -8.97
N PRO A 482 -23.93 20.61 -7.79
CA PRO A 482 -24.19 19.95 -6.51
C PRO A 482 -25.68 19.71 -6.30
N TRP A 483 -26.12 18.46 -6.17
CA TRP A 483 -27.54 18.15 -5.98
C TRP A 483 -27.99 18.36 -4.53
N LYS A 484 -27.11 18.09 -3.56
CA LYS A 484 -27.42 18.09 -2.12
C LYS A 484 -26.27 18.69 -1.28
N ASP A 485 -26.48 18.91 0.01
CA ASP A 485 -25.46 19.45 0.92
C ASP A 485 -24.28 18.48 1.05
N PHE A 486 -23.02 18.93 1.11
CA PHE A 486 -21.85 18.03 1.11
C PHE A 486 -21.58 17.27 -0.20
N SER A 487 -22.27 17.62 -1.30
CA SER A 487 -22.00 17.07 -2.63
C SER A 487 -20.50 17.03 -2.93
N THR A 488 -19.99 15.89 -3.39
CA THR A 488 -18.54 15.68 -3.59
C THR A 488 -18.21 15.16 -4.99
N THR A 489 -17.51 15.97 -5.79
CA THR A 489 -17.09 15.61 -7.16
C THR A 489 -15.67 16.07 -7.45
N VAL A 490 -14.81 15.17 -7.93
CA VAL A 490 -13.43 15.47 -8.32
C VAL A 490 -13.16 15.05 -9.75
N ILE A 491 -12.58 15.96 -10.54
CA ILE A 491 -12.14 15.69 -11.91
C ILE A 491 -10.62 15.86 -11.97
N MET A 492 -9.93 14.77 -12.28
CA MET A 492 -8.47 14.74 -12.21
C MET A 492 -7.81 14.03 -13.39
N GLN A 493 -6.64 14.53 -13.78
CA GLN A 493 -5.78 13.98 -14.82
C GLN A 493 -6.50 13.75 -16.16
N SER A 494 -7.62 14.45 -16.39
CA SER A 494 -8.52 14.19 -17.51
C SER A 494 -8.30 15.22 -18.62
N ASN A 495 -8.55 14.83 -19.87
CA ASN A 495 -8.55 15.74 -21.01
C ASN A 495 -9.94 16.35 -21.20
N ILE A 496 -10.04 17.68 -21.26
CA ILE A 496 -11.29 18.43 -21.34
C ILE A 496 -11.30 19.26 -22.63
N GLY A 497 -12.26 18.99 -23.51
CA GLY A 497 -12.44 19.68 -24.78
C GLY A 497 -12.86 21.16 -24.64
N SER A 498 -12.78 21.93 -25.74
CA SER A 498 -13.03 23.39 -25.76
C SER A 498 -14.49 23.82 -25.59
N PHE A 499 -15.43 22.87 -25.58
CA PHE A 499 -16.87 23.14 -25.47
C PHE A 499 -17.31 23.53 -24.05
N LEU A 500 -16.47 23.28 -23.04
CA LEU A 500 -16.82 23.53 -21.64
C LEU A 500 -16.99 25.02 -21.39
N HIS A 501 -18.08 25.39 -20.73
CA HIS A 501 -18.30 26.76 -20.28
C HIS A 501 -17.19 27.17 -19.29
N PRO A 502 -16.61 28.39 -19.39
CA PRO A 502 -15.45 28.78 -18.56
C PRO A 502 -15.66 28.67 -17.05
N SER A 503 -16.89 28.87 -16.56
CA SER A 503 -17.23 28.68 -15.14
C SER A 503 -17.01 27.25 -14.65
N GLY A 504 -17.00 26.28 -15.56
CA GLY A 504 -16.80 24.85 -15.30
C GLY A 504 -17.98 24.18 -14.60
N TRP A 505 -18.57 24.85 -13.60
CA TRP A 505 -19.65 24.35 -12.76
C TRP A 505 -20.83 25.32 -12.78
N ILE A 506 -22.01 24.83 -12.41
CA ILE A 506 -23.24 25.63 -12.29
C ILE A 506 -23.99 25.28 -11.01
N SER A 507 -24.65 26.27 -10.39
CA SER A 507 -25.42 26.05 -9.17
C SER A 507 -26.69 25.23 -9.44
N TRP A 508 -27.18 24.51 -8.42
CA TRP A 508 -28.45 23.78 -8.53
C TRP A 508 -29.63 24.72 -8.73
N VAL A 509 -29.66 25.79 -7.94
CA VAL A 509 -30.62 26.90 -8.06
C VAL A 509 -29.89 28.06 -8.71
N GLN A 510 -30.44 28.56 -9.82
CA GLN A 510 -29.83 29.64 -10.57
C GLN A 510 -29.65 30.89 -9.70
N GLY A 511 -28.43 31.44 -9.68
CA GLY A 511 -28.10 32.65 -8.92
C GLY A 511 -27.90 32.44 -7.41
N VAL A 512 -27.97 31.20 -6.92
CA VAL A 512 -27.73 30.86 -5.51
C VAL A 512 -26.45 30.04 -5.41
N ASP A 513 -25.46 30.56 -4.68
CA ASP A 513 -24.23 29.81 -4.43
C ASP A 513 -24.54 28.55 -3.60
N PRO A 514 -23.88 27.43 -3.92
CA PRO A 514 -24.09 26.20 -3.19
C PRO A 514 -23.55 26.29 -1.75
N PRO A 515 -24.01 25.40 -0.86
CA PRO A 515 -23.53 25.35 0.52
C PRO A 515 -22.00 25.22 0.58
N LYS A 516 -21.37 25.90 1.56
CA LYS A 516 -19.92 25.79 1.82
C LYS A 516 -19.44 24.36 2.11
N SER A 517 -20.38 23.47 2.42
CA SER A 517 -20.14 22.08 2.77
C SER A 517 -19.77 21.19 1.58
N ILE A 518 -20.02 21.62 0.34
CA ILE A 518 -19.67 20.85 -0.86
C ILE A 518 -18.15 20.70 -1.01
N LEU A 519 -17.71 19.69 -1.76
CA LEU A 519 -16.32 19.49 -2.13
C LEU A 519 -16.21 19.22 -3.63
N TYR A 520 -15.90 20.27 -4.39
CA TYR A 520 -15.69 20.19 -5.82
C TYR A 520 -14.24 20.51 -6.13
N GLY A 521 -13.57 19.73 -6.97
CA GLY A 521 -12.15 19.94 -7.22
C GLY A 521 -11.64 19.48 -8.57
N GLU A 522 -10.62 20.18 -9.05
CA GLU A 522 -9.90 19.86 -10.28
C GLU A 522 -8.41 19.61 -9.97
N TYR A 523 -7.79 18.64 -10.67
CA TYR A 523 -6.38 18.31 -10.47
C TYR A 523 -5.70 17.85 -11.76
N LEU A 524 -4.67 18.56 -12.21
CA LEU A 524 -3.87 18.20 -13.41
C LEU A 524 -4.69 17.84 -14.66
N ASN A 525 -5.83 18.51 -14.87
CA ASN A 525 -6.59 18.37 -16.10
C ASN A 525 -5.87 19.05 -17.28
N THR A 526 -6.07 18.52 -18.48
CA THR A 526 -5.43 18.99 -19.72
C THR A 526 -6.49 19.26 -20.80
N GLY A 527 -6.11 19.86 -21.92
CA GLY A 527 -7.05 20.19 -23.00
C GLY A 527 -7.53 21.64 -22.98
N ALA A 528 -8.28 22.03 -24.01
CA ALA A 528 -8.67 23.43 -24.23
C ALA A 528 -9.71 23.95 -23.22
N GLY A 529 -10.51 23.08 -22.61
CA GLY A 529 -11.49 23.44 -21.58
C GLY A 529 -10.97 23.34 -20.15
N ALA A 530 -9.70 22.96 -19.94
CA ALA A 530 -9.14 22.68 -18.61
C ALA A 530 -8.65 23.94 -17.85
N ALA A 531 -8.70 25.12 -18.47
CA ALA A 531 -8.30 26.35 -17.80
C ALA A 531 -9.24 26.67 -16.62
N VAL A 532 -8.66 26.96 -15.45
CA VAL A 532 -9.42 27.17 -14.20
C VAL A 532 -9.58 28.64 -13.79
N ASP A 533 -8.99 29.57 -14.53
CA ASP A 533 -8.92 31.01 -14.21
C ASP A 533 -10.29 31.71 -14.16
N LYS A 534 -11.29 31.13 -14.83
CA LYS A 534 -12.67 31.65 -14.90
C LYS A 534 -13.69 30.75 -14.21
N ARG A 535 -13.23 29.77 -13.42
CA ARG A 535 -14.11 28.86 -12.71
C ARG A 535 -14.90 29.60 -11.63
N VAL A 536 -15.98 28.98 -11.18
CA VAL A 536 -16.78 29.47 -10.05
C VAL A 536 -15.91 29.74 -8.82
N THR A 537 -16.34 30.67 -7.97
CA THR A 537 -15.63 31.06 -6.73
C THR A 537 -16.35 30.57 -5.48
N TRP A 538 -17.02 29.42 -5.56
CA TRP A 538 -17.74 28.86 -4.41
C TRP A 538 -16.78 28.44 -3.30
N ASP A 539 -17.17 28.64 -2.03
CA ASP A 539 -16.34 28.29 -0.87
C ASP A 539 -15.95 26.79 -0.85
N GLY A 540 -16.83 25.91 -1.33
CA GLY A 540 -16.59 24.47 -1.41
C GLY A 540 -15.90 24.00 -2.70
N TYR A 541 -15.47 24.91 -3.57
CA TYR A 541 -14.74 24.60 -4.79
C TYR A 541 -13.23 24.85 -4.65
N LYS A 542 -12.43 23.91 -5.16
CA LYS A 542 -10.96 23.97 -5.19
C LYS A 542 -10.47 23.90 -6.62
N ALA A 543 -10.01 25.03 -7.14
CA ALA A 543 -9.50 25.16 -8.51
C ALA A 543 -8.29 24.25 -8.79
N ILE A 544 -7.43 24.05 -7.79
CA ILE A 544 -6.28 23.16 -7.87
C ILE A 544 -6.20 22.41 -6.54
N LEU A 545 -6.52 21.11 -6.57
CA LEU A 545 -6.28 20.23 -5.43
C LEU A 545 -4.77 19.99 -5.26
N THR A 546 -4.32 19.75 -4.02
CA THR A 546 -2.97 19.25 -3.76
C THR A 546 -2.88 17.75 -4.08
N ASP A 547 -1.66 17.23 -4.26
CA ASP A 547 -1.41 15.80 -4.50
C ASP A 547 -2.04 14.91 -3.41
N SER A 548 -1.97 15.35 -2.15
CA SER A 548 -2.54 14.62 -1.01
C SER A 548 -4.07 14.61 -1.02
N GLU A 549 -4.71 15.71 -1.45
CA GLU A 549 -6.16 15.80 -1.55
C GLU A 549 -6.67 14.99 -2.74
N ALA A 550 -6.02 15.11 -3.91
CA ALA A 550 -6.35 14.33 -5.09
C ALA A 550 -6.13 12.83 -4.86
N GLY A 551 -5.07 12.46 -4.12
CA GLY A 551 -4.77 11.08 -3.74
C GLY A 551 -5.92 10.35 -3.04
N ARG A 552 -6.75 11.08 -2.27
CA ARG A 552 -7.92 10.52 -1.57
C ARG A 552 -9.06 10.08 -2.50
N PHE A 553 -9.08 10.58 -3.73
CA PHE A 553 -10.09 10.27 -4.75
C PHE A 553 -9.60 9.24 -5.79
N THR A 554 -8.41 8.67 -5.59
CA THR A 554 -7.89 7.56 -6.41
C THR A 554 -8.59 6.25 -6.08
N VAL A 555 -8.54 5.27 -7.00
CA VAL A 555 -9.13 3.93 -6.81
C VAL A 555 -8.74 3.32 -5.46
N ASP A 556 -7.45 3.35 -5.13
CA ASP A 556 -6.87 2.73 -3.93
C ASP A 556 -7.44 3.31 -2.63
N SER A 557 -7.58 4.63 -2.58
CA SER A 557 -7.96 5.34 -1.36
C SER A 557 -9.48 5.57 -1.23
N PHE A 558 -10.18 5.71 -2.36
CA PHE A 558 -11.58 6.14 -2.37
C PHE A 558 -12.58 4.98 -2.34
N ILE A 559 -12.30 3.90 -3.07
CA ILE A 559 -13.20 2.73 -3.20
C ILE A 559 -12.53 1.41 -2.76
N GLU A 560 -11.44 1.52 -1.98
CA GLU A 560 -10.71 0.44 -1.30
C GLU A 560 -9.91 -0.52 -2.22
N ASP A 561 -8.80 -1.08 -1.70
CA ASP A 561 -7.92 -2.06 -2.38
C ASP A 561 -8.66 -3.28 -2.97
N ARG A 562 -9.87 -3.55 -2.45
CA ARG A 562 -10.69 -4.69 -2.87
C ARG A 562 -11.23 -4.56 -4.30
N ILE A 563 -11.41 -3.35 -4.82
CA ILE A 563 -11.81 -3.18 -6.23
C ILE A 563 -10.57 -3.06 -7.12
N ARG A 564 -9.51 -2.37 -6.66
CA ARG A 564 -8.24 -2.19 -7.37
C ARG A 564 -7.66 -3.51 -7.90
N SER A 565 -7.63 -4.52 -7.05
CA SER A 565 -7.09 -5.83 -7.40
C SER A 565 -7.77 -6.49 -8.61
N PHE A 566 -9.10 -6.39 -8.67
CA PHE A 566 -9.90 -6.83 -9.82
C PHE A 566 -9.50 -6.07 -11.10
N CYS A 567 -9.10 -4.80 -10.97
CA CYS A 567 -8.73 -3.91 -12.08
C CYS A 567 -7.32 -4.17 -12.65
N VAL A 568 -6.39 -4.69 -11.83
CA VAL A 568 -5.03 -5.08 -12.27
C VAL A 568 -5.09 -6.26 -13.24
N ALA A 569 -6.09 -7.14 -13.09
CA ALA A 569 -6.26 -8.33 -13.93
C ALA A 569 -6.68 -8.04 -15.38
N PHE A 570 -7.22 -6.86 -15.67
CA PHE A 570 -7.74 -6.47 -17.00
C PHE A 570 -6.83 -5.52 -17.79
N LEU A 571 -5.58 -5.35 -17.35
CA LEU A 571 -4.58 -4.66 -18.14
C LEU A 571 -4.17 -5.57 -19.32
N PRO A 572 -4.29 -5.14 -20.60
CA PRO A 572 -3.63 -5.87 -21.67
C PRO A 572 -2.11 -5.87 -21.39
N PRO A 573 -1.37 -6.94 -21.75
CA PRO A 573 0.09 -6.89 -21.74
C PRO A 573 0.51 -5.72 -22.63
N ILE A 574 1.23 -4.76 -22.04
CA ILE A 574 1.66 -3.55 -22.74
C ILE A 574 2.50 -3.98 -23.94
N SER A 575 1.99 -3.75 -25.15
CA SER A 575 2.77 -3.96 -26.35
C SER A 575 3.86 -2.86 -26.43
N PRO A 576 5.12 -3.18 -26.78
CA PRO A 576 6.18 -2.19 -26.94
C PRO A 576 5.83 -1.06 -27.91
N THR A 577 4.88 -1.30 -28.83
CA THR A 577 4.46 -0.38 -29.87
C THR A 577 3.53 0.75 -29.41
N ASP A 578 2.75 0.55 -28.33
CA ASP A 578 1.83 1.59 -27.83
C ASP A 578 2.55 2.67 -26.99
N VAL A 579 3.70 2.31 -26.42
CA VAL A 579 4.64 3.25 -25.73
C VAL A 579 5.31 4.22 -26.73
N LEU A 580 5.46 3.82 -27.99
CA LEU A 580 6.03 4.66 -29.04
C LEU A 580 5.01 5.66 -29.63
N LYS A 581 3.72 5.31 -29.70
CA LYS A 581 2.68 6.20 -30.22
C LYS A 581 2.35 7.36 -29.28
N THR A 582 2.30 7.09 -27.97
CA THR A 582 2.13 8.11 -26.91
C THR A 582 3.30 9.10 -26.88
N ASN A 583 4.54 8.62 -27.05
CA ASN A 583 5.73 9.48 -27.18
C ASN A 583 5.71 10.40 -28.41
N THR A 584 5.09 9.96 -29.51
CA THR A 584 5.03 10.75 -30.75
C THR A 584 3.99 11.88 -30.66
N ALA A 585 2.86 11.65 -29.98
CA ALA A 585 1.87 12.69 -29.69
C ALA A 585 2.41 13.75 -28.72
N MET A 586 3.17 13.31 -27.70
CA MET A 586 3.81 14.19 -26.72
C MET A 586 4.92 15.06 -27.34
N ARG A 587 5.74 14.49 -28.25
CA ARG A 587 6.75 15.23 -29.02
C ARG A 587 6.13 16.29 -29.96
N LYS A 588 4.99 16.00 -30.60
CA LYS A 588 4.26 16.98 -31.43
C LYS A 588 3.64 18.11 -30.59
N PHE A 589 3.18 17.80 -29.37
CA PHE A 589 2.65 18.80 -28.43
C PHE A 589 3.73 19.77 -27.93
N VAL A 590 4.92 19.25 -27.60
CA VAL A 590 6.08 20.07 -27.19
C VAL A 590 6.57 20.96 -28.35
N ALA A 591 6.61 20.43 -29.57
CA ALA A 591 7.01 21.20 -30.76
C ALA A 591 6.02 22.33 -31.11
N HIS A 592 4.71 22.12 -30.91
CA HIS A 592 3.70 23.16 -31.15
C HIS A 592 3.73 24.25 -30.07
N ARG A 593 3.96 23.87 -28.80
CA ARG A 593 4.10 24.82 -27.69
C ARG A 593 5.40 25.66 -27.79
N ALA A 594 6.50 25.06 -28.25
CA ALA A 594 7.74 25.77 -28.52
C ALA A 594 7.58 26.81 -29.65
N LYS A 595 6.85 26.48 -30.73
CA LYS A 595 6.58 27.43 -31.84
C LYS A 595 5.71 28.62 -31.39
N THR A 596 4.68 28.39 -30.57
CA THR A 596 3.80 29.46 -30.09
C THR A 596 4.48 30.36 -29.04
N ILE A 597 5.43 29.83 -28.27
CA ILE A 597 6.22 30.61 -27.29
C ILE A 597 7.31 31.44 -28.00
N ILE A 598 7.95 30.90 -29.04
CA ILE A 598 8.97 31.64 -29.82
C ILE A 598 8.33 32.79 -30.63
N THR A 599 7.09 32.60 -31.12
CA THR A 599 6.38 33.64 -31.91
C THR A 599 5.84 34.78 -31.02
N LYS A 600 5.65 34.57 -29.71
CA LYS A 600 5.26 35.63 -28.75
C LYS A 600 6.45 36.34 -28.08
N ALA A 601 7.64 35.76 -28.11
CA ALA A 601 8.85 36.34 -27.50
C ALA A 601 9.65 37.26 -28.45
N THR A 602 9.27 37.38 -29.72
CA THR A 602 10.00 38.20 -30.72
C THR A 602 9.19 39.37 -31.30
N ALA A 603 8.04 39.72 -30.72
CA ALA A 603 7.20 40.84 -31.17
C ALA A 603 7.42 42.17 -30.41
N SER A 604 8.56 42.33 -29.73
CA SER A 604 8.96 43.58 -29.10
C SER A 604 10.44 43.83 -29.38
N LEU A 605 10.76 44.30 -30.58
CA LEU A 605 11.85 45.22 -30.95
C LEU A 605 11.97 45.23 -32.50
N PHE A 606 12.00 46.43 -33.07
CA PHE A 606 12.27 46.83 -34.48
C PHE A 606 11.09 47.01 -35.46
N THR A 607 10.88 48.29 -35.81
CA THR A 607 10.20 48.84 -37.00
C THR A 607 11.13 48.82 -38.25
N PRO A 608 10.60 49.04 -39.47
CA PRO A 608 10.96 48.22 -40.64
C PRO A 608 11.92 48.88 -41.64
N HIS A 609 12.71 48.05 -42.33
CA HIS A 609 13.23 48.37 -43.66
C HIS A 609 12.91 47.29 -44.70
N ARG A 610 12.65 47.77 -45.90
CA ARG A 610 11.88 47.18 -47.00
C ARG A 610 12.83 46.88 -48.14
N ILE A 611 13.07 45.61 -48.51
CA ILE A 611 13.59 45.22 -49.84
C ILE A 611 12.99 43.86 -50.26
N HIS A 612 12.60 43.79 -51.54
CA HIS A 612 11.91 42.72 -52.28
C HIS A 612 12.86 41.56 -52.75
N PRO A 613 12.34 40.47 -53.37
CA PRO A 613 12.85 39.10 -53.22
C PRO A 613 13.58 38.55 -54.46
N THR A 614 14.27 37.41 -54.31
CA THR A 614 14.59 36.51 -55.43
C THR A 614 14.61 35.02 -55.05
N SER A 615 13.82 34.28 -55.83
CA SER A 615 13.70 32.85 -56.18
C SER A 615 14.86 31.86 -56.06
N SER A 616 14.48 30.57 -55.91
CA SER A 616 14.81 29.36 -56.75
C SER A 616 15.11 28.11 -55.88
N SER A 617 14.22 27.10 -55.85
CA SER A 617 14.23 25.81 -56.60
C SER A 617 15.43 24.89 -56.24
N SER A 618 15.34 23.60 -55.92
CA SER A 618 14.53 22.53 -56.54
C SER A 618 14.77 21.16 -55.85
N SER A 619 13.75 20.28 -55.92
CA SER A 619 13.74 18.81 -56.21
C SER A 619 14.74 17.84 -55.54
N SER A 620 14.51 16.54 -55.35
CA SER A 620 13.41 15.57 -55.49
C SER A 620 14.07 14.21 -55.27
N SER A 621 13.41 13.23 -54.64
CA SER A 621 13.33 11.83 -55.11
C SER A 621 12.89 10.89 -53.99
N SER A 622 11.70 10.33 -54.16
CA SER A 622 11.19 9.13 -53.52
C SER A 622 11.59 7.87 -54.31
N ASP A 623 11.35 6.72 -53.67
CA ASP A 623 11.06 5.39 -54.23
C ASP A 623 12.17 4.35 -54.30
N PHE A 624 11.94 3.24 -53.55
CA PHE A 624 12.02 1.80 -53.89
C PHE A 624 12.22 0.98 -52.59
N TYR A 625 11.62 -0.18 -52.31
CA TYR A 625 10.42 -0.90 -52.78
C TYR A 625 10.17 -2.04 -51.76
N TYR A 626 8.91 -2.43 -51.62
CA TYR A 626 8.38 -3.66 -50.99
C TYR A 626 8.86 -4.93 -51.72
N TYR A 627 9.23 -6.04 -51.05
CA TYR A 627 8.77 -7.42 -51.35
C TYR A 627 9.55 -8.53 -50.59
N TYR A 628 8.89 -9.71 -50.48
CA TYR A 628 9.25 -11.04 -49.92
C TYR A 628 8.73 -11.35 -48.50
N TYR A 629 7.98 -12.42 -48.22
CA TYR A 629 7.31 -13.46 -49.03
C TYR A 629 6.35 -14.24 -48.09
N THR A 630 5.22 -14.71 -48.60
CA THR A 630 4.26 -15.61 -47.94
C THR A 630 4.51 -17.09 -48.33
N ARG A 631 3.96 -18.01 -47.52
CA ARG A 631 3.69 -19.48 -47.72
C ARG A 631 4.73 -20.49 -47.21
N THR A 632 4.29 -21.36 -46.29
CA THR A 632 4.18 -22.82 -46.52
C THR A 632 3.09 -23.40 -45.59
N LEU A 633 2.22 -24.25 -46.17
CA LEU A 633 1.04 -24.92 -45.60
C LEU A 633 1.40 -26.33 -45.07
N ASN A 634 0.61 -26.81 -44.10
CA ASN A 634 0.21 -28.21 -43.82
C ASN A 634 1.24 -29.34 -43.98
N ARG A 635 1.64 -29.93 -42.85
CA ARG A 635 1.79 -31.38 -42.65
C ARG A 635 2.08 -31.68 -41.18
N PHE A 636 1.21 -32.45 -40.55
CA PHE A 636 1.45 -33.51 -39.54
C PHE A 636 0.18 -33.72 -38.70
N PHE A 637 -0.76 -34.45 -39.30
CA PHE A 637 -1.68 -35.31 -38.53
C PHE A 637 -1.06 -36.72 -38.45
N THR A 638 -1.48 -37.44 -37.41
CA THR A 638 -1.30 -38.87 -37.07
C THR A 638 0.01 -39.28 -36.40
N SER A 639 0.01 -39.46 -35.07
CA SER A 639 -0.22 -40.76 -34.42
C SER A 639 0.01 -40.67 -32.90
N LEU A 640 -1.02 -40.94 -32.10
CA LEU A 640 -0.97 -41.79 -30.90
C LEU A 640 -2.34 -41.80 -30.24
N ASP A 641 -3.14 -42.80 -30.62
CA ASP A 641 -4.16 -43.36 -29.76
C ASP A 641 -3.49 -43.97 -28.53
N SER A 642 -3.93 -43.57 -27.34
CA SER A 642 -4.06 -44.51 -26.23
C SER A 642 -5.28 -44.14 -25.40
N SER A 643 -6.28 -45.00 -25.51
CA SER A 643 -7.47 -45.09 -24.69
C SER A 643 -7.21 -44.85 -23.20
N THR A 644 -7.90 -43.89 -22.60
CA THR A 644 -8.36 -44.00 -21.21
C THR A 644 -9.72 -43.32 -21.08
N SER A 645 -10.67 -44.08 -20.56
CA SER A 645 -12.06 -43.72 -20.34
C SER A 645 -12.20 -42.44 -19.51
N MET A 646 -12.95 -41.46 -20.02
CA MET A 646 -13.35 -40.28 -19.24
C MET A 646 -14.35 -40.68 -18.16
N SER A 647 -13.92 -40.64 -16.91
CA SER A 647 -14.82 -40.59 -15.76
C SER A 647 -15.29 -39.14 -15.54
N SER A 648 -16.58 -39.01 -15.31
CA SER A 648 -17.35 -37.82 -14.91
C SER A 648 -16.77 -37.03 -13.74
N ASP A 649 -17.17 -35.76 -13.66
CA ASP A 649 -17.24 -34.91 -12.45
C ASP A 649 -15.98 -34.77 -11.60
N LYS A 650 -15.17 -33.73 -11.82
CA LYS A 650 -14.36 -33.12 -10.75
C LYS A 650 -14.25 -31.60 -10.93
N SER A 651 -14.99 -30.86 -10.11
CA SER A 651 -14.63 -29.48 -9.78
C SER A 651 -13.18 -29.46 -9.25
N ALA A 652 -12.35 -28.52 -9.72
CA ALA A 652 -11.00 -28.38 -9.19
C ALA A 652 -11.10 -28.07 -7.69
N PRO A 653 -10.37 -28.79 -6.82
CA PRO A 653 -10.44 -28.57 -5.38
C PRO A 653 -10.06 -27.12 -5.04
N PRO A 654 -10.63 -26.53 -3.97
CA PRO A 654 -10.19 -25.23 -3.47
C PRO A 654 -8.67 -25.24 -3.25
N LEU A 655 -8.04 -24.07 -3.26
CA LEU A 655 -6.59 -23.97 -3.02
C LEU A 655 -6.27 -24.54 -1.63
N THR A 656 -5.79 -25.77 -1.61
CA THR A 656 -5.27 -26.45 -0.41
C THR A 656 -3.75 -26.39 -0.41
N VAL A 657 -3.13 -26.76 0.72
CA VAL A 657 -1.66 -26.82 0.84
C VAL A 657 -1.07 -27.70 -0.27
N GLU A 658 -1.72 -28.80 -0.65
CA GLU A 658 -1.29 -29.72 -1.71
C GLU A 658 -1.31 -29.09 -3.11
N SER A 659 -2.05 -28.00 -3.30
CA SER A 659 -2.20 -27.30 -4.59
C SER A 659 -1.34 -26.02 -4.72
N LEU A 660 -0.65 -25.62 -3.65
CA LEU A 660 0.26 -24.48 -3.67
C LEU A 660 1.50 -24.79 -4.52
N ASN A 661 2.16 -23.75 -5.01
CA ASN A 661 3.43 -23.89 -5.73
C ASN A 661 4.41 -24.72 -4.87
N PRO A 662 4.87 -25.90 -5.32
CA PRO A 662 5.76 -26.75 -4.55
C PRO A 662 7.04 -26.04 -4.09
N LYS A 663 7.50 -25.03 -4.85
CA LYS A 663 8.64 -24.19 -4.48
C LYS A 663 8.39 -23.36 -3.21
N VAL A 664 7.15 -22.92 -3.00
CA VAL A 664 6.73 -22.20 -1.78
C VAL A 664 6.61 -23.18 -0.60
N LEU A 665 6.10 -24.39 -0.82
CA LEU A 665 5.98 -25.41 0.22
C LEU A 665 7.35 -25.91 0.73
N LYS A 666 8.34 -26.01 -0.17
CA LYS A 666 9.73 -26.35 0.18
C LYS A 666 10.49 -25.17 0.81
N CYS A 667 9.97 -23.95 0.74
CA CYS A 667 10.66 -22.75 1.23
C CYS A 667 10.50 -22.63 2.75
N GLU A 668 11.60 -22.78 3.48
CA GLU A 668 11.65 -22.60 4.93
C GLU A 668 12.48 -21.36 5.30
N TYR A 669 11.96 -20.54 6.23
CA TYR A 669 12.64 -19.34 6.73
C TYR A 669 12.51 -19.20 8.26
N ALA A 670 13.40 -19.89 8.98
CA ALA A 670 13.29 -20.09 10.42
C ALA A 670 13.38 -18.82 11.30
N VAL A 671 13.98 -17.73 10.80
CA VAL A 671 14.16 -16.48 11.57
C VAL A 671 12.82 -15.84 11.97
N ARG A 672 11.74 -16.16 11.26
CA ARG A 672 10.35 -15.79 11.59
C ARG A 672 9.42 -17.02 11.61
N GLY A 673 9.93 -18.14 12.11
CA GLY A 673 9.20 -19.41 12.19
C GLY A 673 8.40 -19.59 13.48
N GLU A 674 8.12 -20.86 13.81
CA GLU A 674 7.26 -21.30 14.92
C GLU A 674 7.59 -20.63 16.27
N ILE A 675 8.87 -20.49 16.61
CA ILE A 675 9.30 -19.92 17.89
C ILE A 675 8.85 -18.46 18.08
N VAL A 676 8.75 -17.70 16.99
CA VAL A 676 8.30 -16.30 17.02
C VAL A 676 6.79 -16.24 17.19
N SER A 677 6.04 -17.14 16.54
CA SER A 677 4.60 -17.27 16.74
C SER A 677 4.26 -17.64 18.18
N LEU A 678 5.03 -18.55 18.80
CA LEU A 678 4.91 -18.89 20.22
C LEU A 678 5.22 -17.67 21.11
N ALA A 679 6.28 -16.93 20.82
CA ALA A 679 6.64 -15.73 21.57
C ALA A 679 5.56 -14.65 21.51
N GLN A 680 4.93 -14.45 20.34
CA GLN A 680 3.81 -13.52 20.17
C GLN A 680 2.57 -13.95 20.96
N LYS A 681 2.29 -15.25 21.02
CA LYS A 681 1.21 -15.78 21.85
C LYS A 681 1.47 -15.53 23.33
N LEU A 682 2.66 -15.86 23.83
CA LEU A 682 3.05 -15.58 25.22
C LEU A 682 3.03 -14.07 25.53
N GLN A 683 3.38 -13.22 24.57
CA GLN A 683 3.29 -11.77 24.74
C GLN A 683 1.84 -11.29 24.88
N GLN A 684 0.90 -11.88 24.13
CA GLN A 684 -0.53 -11.59 24.27
C GLN A 684 -1.06 -12.12 25.61
N ASP A 685 -0.63 -13.31 26.03
CA ASP A 685 -1.03 -13.92 27.30
C ASP A 685 -0.54 -13.09 28.50
N LEU A 686 0.69 -12.56 28.46
CA LEU A 686 1.22 -11.63 29.45
C LEU A 686 0.43 -10.31 29.53
N GLN A 687 -0.03 -9.80 28.38
CA GLN A 687 -0.85 -8.58 28.33
C GLN A 687 -2.27 -8.81 28.86
N ALA A 688 -2.85 -9.97 28.56
CA ALA A 688 -4.18 -10.35 29.03
C ALA A 688 -4.18 -10.73 30.53
N ASN A 689 -3.14 -11.43 30.99
CA ASN A 689 -3.03 -11.97 32.34
C ASN A 689 -1.64 -11.65 32.95
N PRO A 690 -1.43 -10.43 33.47
CA PRO A 690 -0.18 -10.07 34.14
C PRO A 690 0.14 -11.01 35.31
N GLY A 691 1.34 -11.59 35.32
CA GLY A 691 1.79 -12.53 36.36
C GLY A 691 1.47 -14.02 36.12
N SER A 692 0.87 -14.37 34.98
CA SER A 692 0.56 -15.77 34.60
C SER A 692 1.79 -16.62 34.24
N HIS A 693 2.93 -15.98 33.97
CA HIS A 693 4.17 -16.62 33.56
C HIS A 693 5.32 -16.25 34.53
N PRO A 694 6.40 -17.04 34.60
CA PRO A 694 7.55 -16.78 35.48
C PRO A 694 8.43 -15.59 35.06
N PHE A 695 8.00 -14.81 34.06
CA PHE A 695 8.68 -13.64 33.52
C PHE A 695 7.66 -12.56 33.17
N GLU A 696 8.08 -11.30 33.19
CA GLU A 696 7.20 -10.14 32.95
C GLU A 696 7.22 -9.63 31.51
N GLU A 697 8.28 -9.93 30.76
CA GLU A 697 8.46 -9.47 29.38
C GLU A 697 9.08 -10.55 28.48
N ILE A 698 8.79 -10.45 27.18
CA ILE A 698 9.43 -11.25 26.14
C ILE A 698 10.68 -10.52 25.63
N LEU A 699 11.82 -11.18 25.70
CA LEU A 699 13.11 -10.67 25.27
C LEU A 699 13.48 -11.26 23.90
N TYR A 700 13.23 -10.47 22.85
CA TYR A 700 13.48 -10.86 21.46
C TYR A 700 14.98 -10.87 21.13
N CYS A 701 15.64 -12.00 21.41
CA CYS A 701 17.05 -12.26 21.05
C CYS A 701 17.18 -13.04 19.72
N ASN A 702 16.14 -12.98 18.88
CA ASN A 702 16.01 -13.79 17.67
C ASN A 702 16.31 -13.04 16.37
N ILE A 703 16.19 -11.70 16.32
CA ILE A 703 16.31 -10.91 15.09
C ILE A 703 17.32 -9.77 15.24
N GLY A 704 18.11 -9.54 14.17
CA GLY A 704 19.00 -8.38 14.10
C GLY A 704 18.25 -7.09 13.80
N ASN A 705 17.53 -6.54 14.77
CA ASN A 705 16.73 -5.31 14.64
C ASN A 705 17.14 -4.27 15.71
N PRO A 706 18.25 -3.54 15.51
CA PRO A 706 18.90 -2.79 16.59
C PRO A 706 18.02 -1.74 17.27
N GLN A 707 17.28 -0.93 16.50
CA GLN A 707 16.44 0.14 17.05
C GLN A 707 15.24 -0.39 17.85
N SER A 708 14.75 -1.60 17.54
CA SER A 708 13.69 -2.25 18.34
C SER A 708 14.17 -2.65 19.74
N LEU A 709 15.48 -2.70 19.95
CA LEU A 709 16.14 -3.05 21.22
C LEU A 709 16.87 -1.84 21.83
N GLY A 710 16.47 -0.62 21.45
CA GLY A 710 16.89 0.61 22.11
C GLY A 710 18.12 1.31 21.54
N GLN A 711 18.74 0.79 20.47
CA GLN A 711 19.80 1.53 19.77
C GLN A 711 19.23 2.86 19.23
N GLN A 712 19.87 3.97 19.57
CA GLN A 712 19.46 5.28 19.08
C GLN A 712 19.82 5.43 17.59
N PRO A 713 19.00 6.14 16.80
CA PRO A 713 19.34 6.47 15.42
C PRO A 713 20.49 7.49 15.38
N ILE A 714 21.35 7.41 14.37
CA ILE A 714 22.41 8.40 14.13
C ILE A 714 21.79 9.75 13.75
N THR A 715 22.20 10.81 14.44
CA THR A 715 21.54 12.12 14.33
C THR A 715 21.68 12.70 12.92
N PHE A 716 22.90 12.75 12.38
CA PHE A 716 23.21 13.27 11.03
C PHE A 716 22.32 12.63 9.94
N PHE A 717 22.12 11.32 9.98
CA PHE A 717 21.28 10.64 8.99
C PHE A 717 19.81 11.07 9.07
N ARG A 718 19.28 11.26 10.29
CA ARG A 718 17.89 11.67 10.50
C ARG A 718 17.66 13.13 10.12
N GLU A 719 18.63 14.00 10.38
CA GLU A 719 18.60 15.40 9.96
C GLU A 719 18.52 15.51 8.43
N VAL A 720 19.45 14.91 7.70
CA VAL A 720 19.47 14.97 6.23
C VAL A 720 18.20 14.39 5.62
N LEU A 721 17.72 13.24 6.14
CA LEU A 721 16.46 12.64 5.66
C LEU A 721 15.25 13.55 5.92
N ALA A 722 15.15 14.18 7.09
CA ALA A 722 14.05 15.09 7.40
C ALA A 722 14.06 16.32 6.48
N LEU A 723 15.24 16.87 6.18
CA LEU A 723 15.42 17.97 5.24
C LEU A 723 15.05 17.57 3.81
N CYS A 724 15.41 16.37 3.37
CA CYS A 724 15.07 15.87 2.03
C CYS A 724 13.60 15.49 1.87
N ASP A 725 12.95 14.96 2.91
CA ASP A 725 11.54 14.60 2.91
C ASP A 725 10.64 15.86 2.93
N HIS A 726 11.12 16.97 3.53
CA HIS A 726 10.39 18.25 3.57
C HIS A 726 11.27 19.44 3.13
N PRO A 727 11.63 19.55 1.84
CA PRO A 727 12.65 20.49 1.36
C PRO A 727 12.29 21.97 1.59
N THR A 728 11.01 22.32 1.75
CA THR A 728 10.59 23.71 2.02
C THR A 728 11.05 24.25 3.37
N ILE A 729 11.53 23.40 4.29
CA ILE A 729 12.13 23.90 5.55
C ILE A 729 13.52 24.47 5.30
N LEU A 730 14.23 24.06 4.25
CA LEU A 730 15.55 24.61 3.93
C LEU A 730 15.52 26.12 3.67
N ASP A 731 14.37 26.67 3.24
CA ASP A 731 14.18 28.11 2.98
C ASP A 731 13.85 28.93 4.25
N LYS A 732 13.64 28.27 5.40
CA LYS A 732 13.29 28.95 6.66
C LYS A 732 14.53 29.35 7.45
N SER A 733 14.51 30.57 8.01
CA SER A 733 15.60 31.10 8.83
C SER A 733 15.89 30.27 10.08
N GLU A 734 14.87 29.63 10.62
CA GLU A 734 14.89 28.81 11.83
C GLU A 734 15.68 27.51 11.64
N THR A 735 15.85 27.07 10.39
CA THR A 735 16.53 25.81 10.05
C THR A 735 18.00 25.83 10.45
N GLN A 736 18.66 26.98 10.33
CA GLN A 736 20.05 27.16 10.77
C GLN A 736 20.24 27.01 12.30
N GLY A 737 19.16 27.12 13.08
CA GLY A 737 19.20 26.93 14.53
C GLY A 737 18.77 25.54 15.00
N LEU A 738 18.23 24.70 14.11
CA LEU A 738 17.66 23.39 14.44
C LEU A 738 18.43 22.20 13.86
N PHE A 739 19.17 22.42 12.78
CA PHE A 739 19.93 21.38 12.07
C PHE A 739 21.39 21.81 11.94
N SER A 740 22.31 20.85 11.97
CA SER A 740 23.72 21.11 11.70
C SER A 740 23.95 21.69 10.30
N ALA A 741 24.93 22.58 10.17
CA ALA A 741 25.21 23.28 8.92
C ALA A 741 25.56 22.32 7.77
N ASP A 742 26.31 21.26 8.06
CA ASP A 742 26.70 20.24 7.09
C ASP A 742 25.54 19.30 6.72
N SER A 743 24.58 19.04 7.62
CA SER A 743 23.32 18.37 7.26
C SER A 743 22.50 19.18 6.25
N ILE A 744 22.42 20.51 6.44
CA ILE A 744 21.74 21.43 5.52
C ILE A 744 22.43 21.44 4.15
N GLU A 745 23.76 21.57 4.14
CA GLU A 745 24.54 21.53 2.90
C GLU A 745 24.35 20.20 2.18
N ARG A 746 24.43 19.08 2.92
CA ARG A 746 24.24 17.74 2.35
C ARG A 746 22.85 17.56 1.75
N ALA A 747 21.81 18.07 2.40
CA ALA A 747 20.44 18.01 1.87
C ALA A 747 20.32 18.77 0.56
N TRP A 748 20.89 19.98 0.45
CA TRP A 748 20.92 20.73 -0.81
C TRP A 748 21.65 19.99 -1.93
N GLN A 749 22.84 19.46 -1.64
CA GLN A 749 23.63 18.68 -2.60
C GLN A 749 22.83 17.47 -3.13
N ILE A 750 22.13 16.74 -2.26
CA ILE A 750 21.31 15.59 -2.65
C ILE A 750 20.11 16.01 -3.49
N LEU A 751 19.38 17.05 -3.08
CA LEU A 751 18.23 17.55 -3.83
C LEU A 751 18.63 18.00 -5.24
N ASP A 752 19.77 18.65 -5.39
CA ASP A 752 20.29 19.12 -6.69
C ASP A 752 20.69 17.99 -7.63
N GLN A 753 21.02 16.82 -7.10
CA GLN A 753 21.28 15.61 -7.89
C GLN A 753 20.00 14.90 -8.34
N ILE A 754 18.85 15.25 -7.77
CA ILE A 754 17.55 14.66 -8.10
C ILE A 754 16.89 15.52 -9.19
N PRO A 755 16.50 14.93 -10.34
CA PRO A 755 15.80 15.67 -11.38
C PRO A 755 14.56 16.41 -10.85
N GLY A 756 14.56 17.74 -11.00
CA GLY A 756 13.47 18.59 -10.52
C GLY A 756 13.34 18.67 -9.00
N ARG A 757 14.37 18.29 -8.23
CA ARG A 757 14.34 18.19 -6.75
C ARG A 757 13.15 17.37 -6.23
N ALA A 758 12.63 16.45 -7.05
CA ALA A 758 11.40 15.71 -6.79
C ALA A 758 11.68 14.39 -6.06
N THR A 759 11.78 14.43 -4.74
CA THR A 759 12.06 13.26 -3.89
C THR A 759 10.95 12.20 -3.89
N GLY A 760 9.74 12.55 -4.32
CA GLY A 760 8.61 11.63 -4.49
C GLY A 760 8.48 10.96 -5.87
N ALA A 761 9.34 11.30 -6.83
CA ALA A 761 9.30 10.73 -8.17
C ALA A 761 10.04 9.39 -8.25
N TYR A 762 9.72 8.58 -9.27
CA TYR A 762 10.55 7.43 -9.61
C TYR A 762 11.95 7.89 -10.04
N SER A 763 12.97 7.20 -9.54
CA SER A 763 14.34 7.34 -10.02
C SER A 763 14.60 6.43 -11.22
N HIS A 764 15.81 6.52 -11.78
CA HIS A 764 16.30 5.48 -12.70
C HIS A 764 16.27 4.11 -12.00
N SER A 765 16.05 3.01 -12.73
CA SER A 765 15.88 1.68 -12.11
C SER A 765 17.11 1.15 -11.37
N GLN A 766 18.30 1.67 -11.68
CA GLN A 766 19.52 1.42 -10.90
C GLN A 766 19.66 2.30 -9.66
N GLY A 767 18.87 3.37 -9.56
CA GLY A 767 19.00 4.43 -8.57
C GLY A 767 19.42 5.77 -9.15
N ILE A 768 19.21 6.84 -8.38
CA ILE A 768 19.61 8.22 -8.72
C ILE A 768 21.11 8.25 -9.03
N LYS A 769 21.49 8.83 -10.18
CA LYS A 769 22.87 8.82 -10.64
C LYS A 769 23.83 9.45 -9.63
N GLY A 770 23.53 10.64 -9.11
CA GLY A 770 24.40 11.31 -8.14
C GLY A 770 24.61 10.50 -6.85
N LEU A 771 23.59 9.77 -6.40
CA LEU A 771 23.71 8.89 -5.23
C LEU A 771 24.57 7.66 -5.53
N ARG A 772 24.48 7.10 -6.74
CA ARG A 772 25.38 6.03 -7.18
C ARG A 772 26.81 6.51 -7.32
N ASP A 773 27.02 7.73 -7.81
CA ASP A 773 28.35 8.36 -7.89
C ASP A 773 28.97 8.50 -6.48
N ALA A 774 28.18 8.91 -5.49
CA ALA A 774 28.63 9.00 -4.10
C ALA A 774 28.98 7.63 -3.49
N ILE A 775 28.19 6.60 -3.78
CA ILE A 775 28.48 5.22 -3.32
C ILE A 775 29.76 4.69 -3.98
N ALA A 776 29.93 4.91 -5.29
CA ALA A 776 31.14 4.52 -6.01
C ALA A 776 32.39 5.17 -5.40
N ALA A 777 32.33 6.47 -5.11
CA ALA A 777 33.42 7.18 -4.44
C ALA A 777 33.71 6.64 -3.03
N GLY A 778 32.67 6.25 -2.28
CA GLY A 778 32.82 5.60 -0.97
C GLY A 778 33.48 4.22 -1.06
N ILE A 779 33.10 3.41 -2.06
CA ILE A 779 33.75 2.11 -2.32
C ILE A 779 35.22 2.32 -2.69
N GLU A 780 35.51 3.29 -3.57
CA GLU A 780 36.87 3.61 -3.97
C GLU A 780 37.74 4.09 -2.81
N ALA A 781 37.20 4.94 -1.93
CA ALA A 781 37.90 5.39 -0.73
C ALA A 781 38.16 4.24 0.26
N ARG A 782 37.23 3.29 0.40
CA ARG A 782 37.38 2.12 1.28
C ARG A 782 38.41 1.12 0.73
N ASP A 783 38.34 0.84 -0.57
CA ASP A 783 39.09 -0.26 -1.19
C ASP A 783 40.45 0.18 -1.75
N GLY A 784 40.61 1.47 -2.09
CA GLY A 784 41.77 1.98 -2.82
C GLY A 784 41.75 1.65 -4.32
N PHE A 785 40.61 1.21 -4.85
CA PHE A 785 40.41 0.84 -6.26
C PHE A 785 39.13 1.47 -6.80
N SER A 786 39.16 1.94 -8.05
CA SER A 786 38.03 2.62 -8.68
C SER A 786 36.74 1.78 -8.71
N ALA A 787 35.59 2.44 -8.58
CA ALA A 787 34.27 1.87 -8.74
C ALA A 787 33.48 2.61 -9.83
N ASP A 788 32.77 1.89 -10.71
CA ASP A 788 31.91 2.51 -11.71
C ASP A 788 30.47 2.66 -11.16
N PRO A 789 29.90 3.88 -11.12
CA PRO A 789 28.49 4.10 -10.75
C PRO A 789 27.48 3.29 -11.57
N ASN A 790 27.83 2.88 -12.79
CA ASN A 790 26.99 2.04 -13.65
C ASN A 790 26.93 0.58 -13.22
N ASP A 791 27.86 0.15 -12.35
CA ASP A 791 27.92 -1.19 -11.76
C ASP A 791 27.02 -1.29 -10.52
N ILE A 792 26.56 -0.15 -10.00
CA ILE A 792 25.80 -0.06 -8.77
C ILE A 792 24.30 -0.08 -9.06
N PHE A 793 23.60 -0.96 -8.36
CA PHE A 793 22.15 -1.05 -8.34
C PHE A 793 21.63 -0.84 -6.92
N LEU A 794 20.90 0.24 -6.69
CA LEU A 794 20.25 0.54 -5.43
C LEU A 794 18.98 -0.30 -5.26
N THR A 795 18.84 -0.96 -4.11
CA THR A 795 17.78 -1.94 -3.82
C THR A 795 17.12 -1.70 -2.46
N ASP A 796 15.90 -2.25 -2.26
CA ASP A 796 15.14 -2.10 -1.01
C ASP A 796 15.71 -2.96 0.15
N GLY A 797 16.95 -2.65 0.54
CA GLY A 797 17.86 -3.50 1.31
C GLY A 797 18.63 -4.49 0.42
N ALA A 798 19.46 -5.34 1.00
CA ALA A 798 20.20 -6.37 0.26
C ALA A 798 19.32 -7.54 -0.20
N SER A 799 18.17 -7.79 0.45
CA SER A 799 17.35 -8.98 0.18
C SER A 799 16.80 -9.06 -1.26
N PRO A 800 16.26 -7.97 -1.86
CA PRO A 800 15.84 -8.00 -3.26
C PRO A 800 17.00 -8.30 -4.23
N ALA A 801 18.20 -7.77 -3.96
CA ALA A 801 19.38 -8.02 -4.77
C ALA A 801 19.75 -9.51 -4.80
N VAL A 802 19.68 -10.20 -3.64
CA VAL A 802 19.88 -11.66 -3.56
C VAL A 802 18.82 -12.39 -4.39
N HIS A 803 17.54 -12.03 -4.27
CA HIS A 803 16.49 -12.66 -5.09
C HIS A 803 16.70 -12.45 -6.58
N MET A 804 17.11 -11.25 -7.01
CA MET A 804 17.43 -10.97 -8.41
C MET A 804 18.56 -11.87 -8.93
N MET A 805 19.61 -12.07 -8.14
CA MET A 805 20.72 -12.95 -8.55
C MET A 805 20.31 -14.42 -8.59
N MET A 806 19.49 -14.89 -7.65
CA MET A 806 18.96 -16.26 -7.72
C MET A 806 18.07 -16.46 -8.96
N GLN A 807 17.21 -15.49 -9.25
CA GLN A 807 16.33 -15.52 -10.43
C GLN A 807 17.12 -15.51 -11.74
N LEU A 808 18.25 -14.78 -11.79
CA LEU A 808 19.09 -14.70 -12.98
C LEU A 808 19.90 -15.98 -13.23
N LEU A 809 20.46 -16.57 -12.16
CA LEU A 809 21.44 -17.65 -12.28
C LEU A 809 20.79 -19.05 -12.37
N ILE A 810 19.62 -19.24 -11.76
CA ILE A 810 18.93 -20.53 -11.69
C ILE A 810 17.98 -20.68 -12.88
N ARG A 811 18.29 -21.62 -13.80
CA ARG A 811 17.44 -21.91 -14.97
C ARG A 811 16.54 -23.12 -14.75
N SER A 812 16.95 -24.05 -13.89
CA SER A 812 16.24 -25.29 -13.62
C SER A 812 16.66 -25.88 -12.27
N GLU A 813 15.97 -26.94 -11.83
CA GLU A 813 16.31 -27.69 -10.61
C GLU A 813 17.72 -28.31 -10.67
N LYS A 814 18.35 -28.43 -11.85
CA LYS A 814 19.72 -28.90 -12.00
C LYS A 814 20.78 -27.82 -11.81
N ASP A 815 20.40 -26.54 -11.70
CA ASP A 815 21.35 -25.47 -11.36
C ASP A 815 21.50 -25.37 -9.84
N GLY A 816 22.75 -25.26 -9.40
CA GLY A 816 23.14 -25.27 -8.00
C GLY A 816 23.82 -23.99 -7.55
N ILE A 817 23.60 -23.60 -6.29
CA ILE A 817 24.29 -22.49 -5.64
C ILE A 817 24.95 -22.99 -4.35
N PHE A 818 26.23 -22.71 -4.17
CA PHE A 818 26.93 -22.97 -2.93
C PHE A 818 26.54 -21.93 -1.88
N CYS A 819 26.13 -22.40 -0.71
CA CYS A 819 25.78 -21.58 0.44
C CYS A 819 26.39 -22.18 1.72
N PRO A 820 26.94 -21.37 2.65
CA PRO A 820 27.66 -21.91 3.81
C PRO A 820 26.70 -22.61 4.77
N ILE A 821 27.17 -23.60 5.52
CA ILE A 821 26.41 -24.15 6.64
C ILE A 821 27.21 -23.94 7.94
N PRO A 822 26.65 -23.24 8.93
CA PRO A 822 25.33 -22.58 8.95
C PRO A 822 25.24 -21.35 8.02
N GLN A 823 24.06 -21.09 7.45
CA GLN A 823 23.78 -19.93 6.57
C GLN A 823 22.73 -18.99 7.15
N TYR A 824 22.72 -17.75 6.65
CA TYR A 824 21.55 -16.89 6.75
C TYR A 824 20.39 -17.45 5.87
N PRO A 825 19.22 -17.82 6.45
CA PRO A 825 18.20 -18.58 5.73
C PRO A 825 17.52 -17.90 4.54
N LEU A 826 17.85 -16.64 4.26
CA LEU A 826 17.42 -15.96 3.04
C LEU A 826 17.91 -16.71 1.79
N TYR A 827 19.12 -17.26 1.82
CA TYR A 827 19.71 -17.93 0.66
C TYR A 827 18.99 -19.25 0.36
N SER A 828 18.85 -20.16 1.33
CA SER A 828 18.07 -21.40 1.14
C SER A 828 16.64 -21.14 0.70
N ALA A 829 15.96 -20.17 1.33
CA ALA A 829 14.60 -19.79 0.96
C ALA A 829 14.54 -19.26 -0.48
N SER A 830 15.46 -18.36 -0.86
CA SER A 830 15.50 -17.79 -2.21
C SER A 830 15.80 -18.85 -3.27
N ILE A 831 16.75 -19.76 -3.02
CA ILE A 831 17.09 -20.84 -3.94
C ILE A 831 15.89 -21.79 -4.15
N ALA A 832 15.20 -22.17 -3.05
CA ALA A 832 14.00 -23.00 -3.11
C ALA A 832 12.86 -22.32 -3.91
N LEU A 833 12.61 -21.03 -3.67
CA LEU A 833 11.57 -20.25 -4.36
C LEU A 833 11.79 -20.14 -5.86
N HIS A 834 13.05 -20.03 -6.30
CA HIS A 834 13.40 -19.98 -7.72
C HIS A 834 13.48 -21.38 -8.36
N GLY A 835 13.46 -22.44 -7.54
CA GLY A 835 13.50 -23.83 -7.98
C GLY A 835 14.89 -24.26 -8.42
N GLY A 836 15.92 -23.74 -7.77
CA GLY A 836 17.28 -24.26 -7.88
C GLY A 836 17.51 -25.35 -6.86
N THR A 837 18.55 -26.14 -7.07
CA THR A 837 19.02 -27.04 -6.03
C THR A 837 19.95 -26.26 -5.12
N LEU A 838 19.60 -26.23 -3.84
CA LEU A 838 20.54 -25.82 -2.82
C LEU A 838 21.65 -26.88 -2.79
N VAL A 839 22.85 -26.54 -3.29
CA VAL A 839 24.01 -27.42 -3.18
C VAL A 839 24.57 -27.22 -1.77
N CYS A 840 23.85 -27.75 -0.80
CA CYS A 840 24.19 -27.77 0.62
C CYS A 840 24.37 -29.19 1.15
N VAL A 841 24.79 -30.11 0.30
CA VAL A 841 25.33 -31.39 0.73
C VAL A 841 26.84 -31.27 0.49
N PRO A 842 27.67 -31.13 1.55
CA PRO A 842 27.75 -29.87 2.31
C PRO A 842 29.18 -29.30 2.39
N TYR A 843 29.40 -28.00 2.18
CA TYR A 843 30.60 -27.36 2.73
C TYR A 843 30.23 -26.71 4.06
N TYR A 844 30.74 -27.30 5.12
CA TYR A 844 30.55 -26.81 6.47
C TYR A 844 31.61 -25.77 6.78
N LEU A 845 31.19 -24.68 7.42
CA LEU A 845 32.13 -23.82 8.10
C LEU A 845 32.71 -24.61 9.28
N ASP A 846 34.03 -24.61 9.42
CA ASP A 846 34.68 -25.39 10.45
C ASP A 846 34.60 -24.66 11.80
N GLU A 847 33.72 -25.13 12.66
CA GLU A 847 33.54 -24.64 14.02
C GLU A 847 34.86 -24.65 14.82
N ALA A 848 35.72 -25.67 14.64
CA ALA A 848 36.93 -25.85 15.43
C ALA A 848 38.01 -24.80 15.12
N THR A 849 38.04 -24.29 13.89
CA THR A 849 38.96 -23.23 13.46
C THR A 849 38.34 -21.83 13.47
N GLY A 850 37.21 -21.66 14.17
CA GLY A 850 36.54 -20.36 14.30
C GLY A 850 35.58 -20.03 13.15
N TRP A 851 34.88 -21.04 12.63
CA TRP A 851 33.97 -20.95 11.48
C TRP A 851 34.66 -20.57 10.17
N GLY A 852 35.90 -21.05 9.99
CA GLY A 852 36.67 -20.87 8.76
C GLY A 852 36.02 -21.59 7.57
N LEU A 853 36.25 -21.04 6.37
CA LEU A 853 35.87 -21.68 5.12
C LEU A 853 37.10 -22.37 4.52
N GLU A 854 37.02 -23.68 4.26
CA GLU A 854 38.11 -24.44 3.65
C GLU A 854 37.85 -24.72 2.16
N VAL A 855 38.79 -24.33 1.30
CA VAL A 855 38.68 -24.53 -0.16
C VAL A 855 38.79 -26.01 -0.57
N SER A 856 39.49 -26.83 0.22
CA SER A 856 39.52 -28.30 0.07
C SER A 856 38.12 -28.90 0.11
N GLU A 857 37.29 -28.47 1.07
CA GLU A 857 35.92 -28.94 1.21
C GLU A 857 35.05 -28.44 0.04
N LEU A 858 35.19 -27.17 -0.37
CA LEU A 858 34.50 -26.65 -1.56
C LEU A 858 34.76 -27.47 -2.81
N LYS A 859 36.02 -27.86 -3.07
CA LYS A 859 36.40 -28.70 -4.21
C LYS A 859 35.74 -30.07 -4.15
N LYS A 860 35.78 -30.72 -2.98
CA LYS A 860 35.15 -32.03 -2.78
C LYS A 860 33.65 -31.99 -3.06
N GLN A 861 32.96 -30.98 -2.56
CA GLN A 861 31.52 -30.83 -2.76
C GLN A 861 31.15 -30.46 -4.19
N LEU A 862 32.00 -29.71 -4.89
CA LEU A 862 31.81 -29.41 -6.31
C LEU A 862 31.84 -30.68 -7.15
N GLU A 863 32.79 -31.58 -6.89
CA GLU A 863 32.87 -32.86 -7.60
C GLU A 863 31.67 -33.76 -7.30
N ILE A 864 31.20 -33.82 -6.05
CA ILE A 864 29.98 -34.57 -5.68
C ILE A 864 28.76 -33.99 -6.42
N ALA A 865 28.61 -32.66 -6.45
CA ALA A 865 27.51 -32.01 -7.16
C ALA A 865 27.54 -32.32 -8.67
N ARG A 866 28.73 -32.28 -9.28
CA ARG A 866 28.94 -32.65 -10.70
C ARG A 866 28.57 -34.11 -10.96
N GLN A 867 28.98 -35.03 -10.09
CA GLN A 867 28.63 -36.46 -10.18
C GLN A 867 27.12 -36.70 -10.10
N ASN A 868 26.42 -35.93 -9.28
CA ASN A 868 24.95 -35.97 -9.16
C ASN A 868 24.22 -35.22 -10.29
N GLY A 869 24.94 -34.73 -11.31
CA GLY A 869 24.37 -34.04 -12.46
C GLY A 869 23.89 -32.60 -12.18
N ILE A 870 24.39 -31.98 -11.11
CA ILE A 870 24.08 -30.60 -10.74
C ILE A 870 25.15 -29.66 -11.30
N THR A 871 24.72 -28.59 -11.98
CA THR A 871 25.61 -27.54 -12.48
C THR A 871 25.70 -26.41 -11.47
N VAL A 872 26.80 -26.32 -10.72
CA VAL A 872 27.02 -25.23 -9.77
C VAL A 872 27.31 -23.93 -10.53
N ARG A 873 26.62 -22.84 -10.19
CA ARG A 873 26.67 -21.55 -10.90
C ARG A 873 27.30 -20.43 -10.10
N ALA A 874 27.20 -20.48 -8.77
CA ALA A 874 27.68 -19.42 -7.90
C ALA A 874 28.09 -19.94 -6.51
N LEU A 875 28.95 -19.16 -5.85
CA LEU A 875 29.36 -19.31 -4.45
C LEU A 875 28.91 -18.10 -3.65
N VAL A 876 28.10 -18.33 -2.62
CA VAL A 876 27.72 -17.32 -1.63
C VAL A 876 28.73 -17.33 -0.49
N VAL A 877 29.27 -16.14 -0.17
CA VAL A 877 30.10 -15.93 1.01
C VAL A 877 29.49 -14.82 1.85
N ILE A 878 29.25 -15.09 3.12
CA ILE A 878 28.71 -14.12 4.08
C ILE A 878 29.86 -13.68 4.98
N ASN A 879 30.31 -12.42 4.86
CA ASN A 879 31.47 -11.92 5.59
C ASN A 879 31.29 -10.43 5.98
N PRO A 880 31.25 -10.08 7.28
CA PRO A 880 31.23 -10.97 8.45
C PRO A 880 30.01 -11.92 8.51
N GLY A 881 30.20 -13.11 9.05
CA GLY A 881 29.24 -14.21 8.93
C GLY A 881 28.00 -14.09 9.82
N ASN A 882 26.89 -14.61 9.32
CA ASN A 882 25.62 -14.76 10.03
C ASN A 882 25.09 -16.18 9.79
N PRO A 883 24.92 -17.01 10.84
CA PRO A 883 24.79 -16.63 12.27
C PRO A 883 26.09 -16.62 13.10
N THR A 884 27.23 -16.93 12.49
CA THR A 884 28.46 -17.35 13.19
C THR A 884 29.38 -16.23 13.68
N GLY A 885 29.25 -15.02 13.15
CA GLY A 885 29.99 -13.84 13.64
C GLY A 885 31.48 -13.82 13.31
N GLN A 886 31.99 -14.72 12.47
CA GLN A 886 33.40 -14.73 12.05
C GLN A 886 33.69 -13.67 10.99
N VAL A 887 34.95 -13.24 10.94
CA VAL A 887 35.50 -12.35 9.91
C VAL A 887 36.58 -13.12 9.17
N LEU A 888 36.43 -13.27 7.85
CA LEU A 888 37.41 -13.98 7.03
C LEU A 888 38.72 -13.19 6.94
N ALA A 889 39.84 -13.90 7.02
CA ALA A 889 41.17 -13.34 6.77
C ALA A 889 41.39 -13.12 5.27
N GLU A 890 42.24 -12.15 4.92
CA GLU A 890 42.51 -11.78 3.53
C GLU A 890 43.07 -12.97 2.72
N GLU A 891 43.94 -13.78 3.32
CA GLU A 891 44.53 -14.95 2.68
C GLU A 891 43.46 -15.97 2.26
N ASN A 892 42.50 -16.23 3.14
CA ASN A 892 41.40 -17.15 2.82
C ASN A 892 40.49 -16.57 1.72
N GLN A 893 40.25 -15.25 1.73
CA GLN A 893 39.50 -14.61 0.66
C GLN A 893 40.21 -14.73 -0.70
N ARG A 894 41.55 -14.65 -0.73
CA ARG A 894 42.35 -14.87 -1.96
C ARG A 894 42.15 -16.29 -2.49
N ASP A 895 42.20 -17.29 -1.62
CA ASP A 895 41.98 -18.69 -2.00
C ASP A 895 40.57 -18.92 -2.56
N ILE A 896 39.55 -18.28 -1.98
CA ILE A 896 38.16 -18.33 -2.46
C ILE A 896 38.03 -17.68 -3.85
N VAL A 897 38.63 -16.51 -4.06
CA VAL A 897 38.60 -15.81 -5.35
C VAL A 897 39.29 -16.67 -6.43
N GLU A 898 40.44 -17.26 -6.12
CA GLU A 898 41.15 -18.15 -7.03
C GLU A 898 40.31 -19.39 -7.38
N PHE A 899 39.65 -19.98 -6.39
CA PHE A 899 38.74 -21.11 -6.60
C PHE A 899 37.58 -20.75 -7.53
N CYS A 900 36.89 -19.62 -7.29
CA CYS A 900 35.78 -19.18 -8.14
C CYS A 900 36.22 -18.91 -9.57
N LYS A 901 37.38 -18.27 -9.76
CA LYS A 901 37.96 -18.03 -11.09
C LYS A 901 38.24 -19.33 -11.82
N LYS A 902 38.94 -20.26 -11.17
CA LYS A 902 39.33 -21.55 -11.77
C LYS A 902 38.11 -22.38 -12.20
N GLU A 903 37.06 -22.38 -11.39
CA GLU A 903 35.86 -23.19 -11.61
C GLU A 903 34.75 -22.46 -12.39
N GLY A 904 34.95 -21.18 -12.75
CA GLY A 904 33.99 -20.38 -13.50
C GLY A 904 32.70 -20.05 -12.73
N LEU A 905 32.82 -19.87 -11.41
CA LEU A 905 31.68 -19.60 -10.52
C LEU A 905 31.49 -18.10 -10.29
N VAL A 906 30.23 -17.66 -10.25
CA VAL A 906 29.89 -16.29 -9.81
C VAL A 906 30.12 -16.19 -8.31
N LEU A 907 30.86 -15.18 -7.86
CA LEU A 907 31.06 -14.90 -6.44
C LEU A 907 29.98 -13.93 -5.94
N LEU A 908 29.18 -14.36 -4.97
CA LEU A 908 28.12 -13.58 -4.32
C LEU A 908 28.58 -13.22 -2.91
N ALA A 909 29.13 -12.01 -2.73
CA ALA A 909 29.70 -11.53 -1.49
C ALA A 909 28.67 -10.73 -0.67
N ASP A 910 28.13 -11.33 0.39
CA ASP A 910 27.23 -10.68 1.34
C ASP A 910 28.03 -9.99 2.44
N GLU A 911 28.22 -8.68 2.29
CA GLU A 911 29.10 -7.84 3.11
C GLU A 911 28.30 -6.88 4.00
N VAL A 912 27.05 -7.23 4.33
CA VAL A 912 26.13 -6.36 5.08
C VAL A 912 26.60 -6.00 6.49
N TYR A 913 27.55 -6.75 7.06
CA TYR A 913 28.09 -6.55 8.40
C TYR A 913 29.48 -5.89 8.41
N GLN A 914 29.94 -5.32 7.30
CA GLN A 914 31.32 -4.83 7.13
C GLN A 914 31.82 -3.86 8.23
N GLU A 915 30.94 -3.06 8.83
CA GLU A 915 31.29 -2.12 9.92
C GLU A 915 31.21 -2.73 11.33
N ASN A 916 30.66 -3.94 11.46
CA ASN A 916 30.55 -4.63 12.74
C ASN A 916 31.75 -5.55 12.93
N ILE A 917 32.90 -5.00 13.29
CA ILE A 917 34.13 -5.74 13.59
C ILE A 917 34.54 -5.43 15.02
N TYR A 918 34.69 -6.47 15.84
CA TYR A 918 35.01 -6.36 17.27
C TYR A 918 36.38 -6.94 17.61
N ALA A 919 36.84 -7.92 16.84
CA ALA A 919 38.16 -8.52 17.03
C ALA A 919 39.27 -7.51 16.70
N PRO A 920 40.16 -7.16 17.66
CA PRO A 920 41.17 -6.11 17.45
C PRO A 920 42.25 -6.51 16.44
N ASN A 921 42.40 -7.81 16.18
CA ASN A 921 43.39 -8.39 15.25
C ASN A 921 42.83 -8.67 13.85
N LYS A 922 41.56 -8.34 13.59
CA LYS A 922 40.94 -8.53 12.27
C LYS A 922 40.38 -7.22 11.75
N GLN A 923 40.35 -7.10 10.44
CA GLN A 923 39.75 -5.98 9.72
C GLN A 923 38.83 -6.52 8.63
N PHE A 924 37.91 -5.69 8.17
CA PHE A 924 37.09 -6.02 7.02
C PHE A 924 37.89 -5.78 5.72
N HIS A 925 37.92 -6.79 4.85
CA HIS A 925 38.45 -6.69 3.50
C HIS A 925 37.33 -7.09 2.53
N SER A 926 36.98 -6.20 1.60
CA SER A 926 35.96 -6.50 0.59
C SER A 926 36.49 -7.49 -0.43
N PHE A 927 35.62 -8.36 -0.95
CA PHE A 927 36.00 -9.28 -2.03
C PHE A 927 36.41 -8.53 -3.30
N LYS A 928 35.88 -7.33 -3.53
CA LYS A 928 36.32 -6.45 -4.62
C LYS A 928 37.76 -6.03 -4.44
N LYS A 929 38.15 -5.52 -3.25
CA LYS A 929 39.54 -5.14 -2.95
C LYS A 929 40.50 -6.31 -3.14
N VAL A 930 40.13 -7.49 -2.60
CA VAL A 930 40.97 -8.69 -2.71
C VAL A 930 41.14 -9.11 -4.17
N SER A 931 40.05 -9.22 -4.93
CA SER A 931 40.08 -9.57 -6.36
C SER A 931 40.94 -8.60 -7.18
N ARG A 932 40.78 -7.28 -6.97
CA ARG A 932 41.58 -6.25 -7.67
C ARG A 932 43.05 -6.29 -7.26
N SER A 933 43.36 -6.55 -5.99
CA SER A 933 44.74 -6.70 -5.52
C SER A 933 45.45 -7.93 -6.09
N MET A 934 44.70 -8.96 -6.50
CA MET A 934 45.22 -10.14 -7.21
C MET A 934 45.43 -9.87 -8.71
N GLY A 935 45.07 -8.67 -9.20
CA GLY A 935 45.15 -8.30 -10.61
C GLY A 935 43.96 -8.74 -11.44
N TYR A 936 42.86 -9.19 -10.82
CA TYR A 936 41.66 -9.63 -11.53
C TYR A 936 40.71 -8.47 -11.80
N GLY A 937 40.34 -8.29 -13.06
CA GLY A 937 39.47 -7.23 -13.57
C GLY A 937 38.08 -7.74 -13.97
N ASP A 938 37.37 -6.94 -14.78
CA ASP A 938 36.00 -7.25 -15.23
C ASP A 938 35.90 -8.36 -16.28
N LYS A 939 37.03 -8.95 -16.68
CA LYS A 939 37.07 -10.08 -17.60
C LYS A 939 37.42 -11.40 -16.91
N ASP A 940 37.84 -11.35 -15.64
CA ASP A 940 38.42 -12.51 -14.95
C ASP A 940 37.42 -13.26 -14.08
N ILE A 941 36.60 -12.54 -13.30
CA ILE A 941 35.67 -13.14 -12.33
C ILE A 941 34.37 -12.35 -12.21
N PRO A 942 33.19 -12.96 -12.39
CA PRO A 942 31.92 -12.34 -12.07
C PRO A 942 31.73 -12.24 -10.55
N LEU A 943 31.62 -11.01 -10.04
CA LEU A 943 31.48 -10.71 -8.61
C LEU A 943 30.28 -9.79 -8.39
N VAL A 944 29.43 -10.16 -7.43
CA VAL A 944 28.35 -9.31 -6.93
C VAL A 944 28.53 -9.10 -5.43
N SER A 945 28.80 -7.86 -5.02
CA SER A 945 28.92 -7.49 -3.61
C SER A 945 27.64 -6.82 -3.12
N PHE A 946 27.08 -7.30 -2.01
CA PHE A 946 25.85 -6.78 -1.41
C PHE A 946 26.16 -5.96 -0.15
N GLN A 947 25.51 -4.80 -0.03
CA GLN A 947 25.56 -3.95 1.17
C GLN A 947 24.16 -3.43 1.52
N SER A 948 23.93 -3.14 2.80
CA SER A 948 22.64 -2.72 3.35
C SER A 948 22.79 -1.68 4.45
N VAL A 949 21.87 -0.72 4.51
CA VAL A 949 21.80 0.27 5.62
C VAL A 949 21.18 -0.32 6.89
N SER A 950 20.72 -1.57 6.84
CA SER A 950 19.97 -2.20 7.94
C SER A 950 20.85 -2.59 9.13
N LYS A 951 22.13 -2.89 8.89
CA LYS A 951 23.06 -3.44 9.90
C LYS A 951 24.15 -2.40 10.20
N GLY A 952 25.22 -2.75 10.92
CA GLY A 952 26.18 -1.76 11.41
C GLY A 952 25.67 -0.96 12.61
N TYR A 953 26.41 0.09 12.91
CA TYR A 953 25.98 1.13 13.86
C TYR A 953 24.83 1.98 13.30
N TYR A 954 24.59 1.94 11.99
CA TYR A 954 23.48 2.64 11.34
C TYR A 954 22.13 2.10 11.86
N GLY A 955 21.92 0.78 11.78
CA GLY A 955 20.75 0.11 12.37
C GLY A 955 19.39 0.46 11.75
N GLU A 956 19.36 0.98 10.52
CA GLU A 956 18.16 1.57 9.88
C GLU A 956 17.32 0.53 9.10
N CYS A 957 17.01 -0.61 9.73
CA CYS A 957 16.29 -1.74 9.11
C CYS A 957 14.98 -1.36 8.40
N GLY A 958 14.22 -0.42 8.97
CA GLY A 958 12.92 0.02 8.46
C GLY A 958 13.00 0.92 7.23
N LYS A 959 14.17 1.51 6.95
CA LYS A 959 14.39 2.41 5.80
C LYS A 959 14.58 1.67 4.49
N ARG A 960 14.86 0.36 4.55
CA ARG A 960 14.98 -0.51 3.38
C ARG A 960 15.95 0.05 2.33
N GLY A 961 17.10 0.59 2.74
CA GLY A 961 18.16 1.03 1.82
C GLY A 961 19.24 -0.04 1.65
N GLY A 962 19.78 -0.19 0.44
CA GLY A 962 20.90 -1.08 0.15
C GLY A 962 21.35 -0.95 -1.29
N TYR A 963 22.42 -1.65 -1.63
CA TYR A 963 22.91 -1.72 -3.00
C TYR A 963 23.60 -3.06 -3.29
N MET A 964 23.72 -3.38 -4.57
CA MET A 964 24.66 -4.36 -5.08
C MET A 964 25.59 -3.72 -6.10
N GLU A 965 26.87 -4.08 -6.05
CA GLU A 965 27.86 -3.74 -7.07
C GLU A 965 28.12 -4.97 -7.93
N VAL A 966 27.98 -4.84 -9.25
CA VAL A 966 28.03 -5.93 -10.22
C VAL A 966 29.24 -5.75 -11.15
N THR A 967 30.28 -6.56 -10.95
CA THR A 967 31.53 -6.52 -11.74
C THR A 967 31.78 -7.86 -12.41
N GLY A 968 32.53 -7.89 -13.51
CA GLY A 968 32.87 -9.16 -14.17
C GLY A 968 31.78 -9.79 -15.06
N PHE A 969 30.74 -9.03 -15.42
CA PHE A 969 29.65 -9.50 -16.29
C PHE A 969 29.69 -8.80 -17.66
N SER A 970 29.40 -9.55 -18.72
CA SER A 970 29.30 -8.98 -20.07
C SER A 970 28.15 -7.97 -20.16
N PRO A 971 28.23 -6.97 -21.08
CA PRO A 971 27.15 -6.00 -21.29
C PRO A 971 25.78 -6.64 -21.49
N GLU A 972 25.70 -7.75 -22.24
CA GLU A 972 24.45 -8.45 -22.53
C GLU A 972 23.83 -9.07 -21.26
N VAL A 973 24.66 -9.57 -20.33
CA VAL A 973 24.18 -10.11 -19.05
C VAL A 973 23.77 -8.97 -18.13
N ARG A 974 24.50 -7.85 -18.13
CA ARG A 974 24.12 -6.65 -17.37
C ARG A 974 22.79 -6.06 -17.82
N GLU A 975 22.48 -6.11 -19.11
CA GLU A 975 21.15 -5.75 -19.62
C GLU A 975 20.04 -6.63 -19.05
N GLN A 976 20.29 -7.94 -18.83
CA GLN A 976 19.30 -8.80 -18.17
C GLN A 976 19.14 -8.45 -16.70
N ILE A 977 20.22 -8.10 -15.99
CA ILE A 977 20.16 -7.60 -14.61
C ILE A 977 19.33 -6.32 -14.54
N TYR A 978 19.58 -5.37 -15.46
CA TYR A 978 18.81 -4.14 -15.58
C TYR A 978 17.33 -4.42 -15.89
N LYS A 979 17.05 -5.35 -16.80
CA LYS A 979 15.68 -5.76 -17.13
C LYS A 979 14.94 -6.25 -15.88
N VAL A 980 15.55 -7.14 -15.09
CA VAL A 980 14.94 -7.63 -13.83
C VAL A 980 14.74 -6.49 -12.84
N ALA A 981 15.73 -5.60 -12.67
CA ALA A 981 15.61 -4.44 -11.79
C ALA A 981 14.45 -3.50 -12.20
N SER A 982 14.28 -3.28 -13.50
CA SER A 982 13.29 -2.36 -14.06
C SER A 982 11.83 -2.77 -13.87
N VAL A 983 11.57 -4.07 -13.62
CA VAL A 983 10.20 -4.58 -13.38
C VAL A 983 9.56 -3.91 -12.17
N ASN A 984 10.37 -3.58 -11.16
CA ASN A 984 9.92 -2.92 -9.94
C ASN A 984 10.01 -1.38 -10.03
N LEU A 985 10.28 -0.83 -11.21
CA LEU A 985 10.57 0.58 -11.47
C LEU A 985 11.87 1.07 -10.83
N CYS A 986 11.91 1.27 -9.50
CA CYS A 986 13.09 1.61 -8.72
C CYS A 986 12.90 1.31 -7.22
N SER A 987 13.99 1.27 -6.45
CA SER A 987 13.94 1.22 -4.98
C SER A 987 13.50 2.55 -4.37
N ASN A 988 13.10 2.55 -3.09
CA ASN A 988 12.60 3.73 -2.40
C ASN A 988 13.68 4.83 -2.23
N ILE A 989 13.32 6.09 -2.49
CA ILE A 989 14.29 7.21 -2.56
C ILE A 989 14.94 7.52 -1.21
N SER A 990 14.20 7.49 -0.09
CA SER A 990 14.78 7.71 1.24
C SER A 990 15.84 6.65 1.58
N GLY A 991 15.64 5.40 1.17
CA GLY A 991 16.61 4.31 1.29
C GLY A 991 17.84 4.50 0.39
N GLN A 992 17.65 5.05 -0.82
CA GLN A 992 18.75 5.42 -1.73
C GLN A 992 19.61 6.54 -1.13
N ILE A 993 18.98 7.60 -0.63
CA ILE A 993 19.64 8.72 0.04
C ILE A 993 20.46 8.18 1.21
N LEU A 994 19.85 7.37 2.07
CA LEU A 994 20.53 6.81 3.23
C LEU A 994 21.71 5.90 2.85
N ALA A 995 21.60 5.12 1.78
CA ALA A 995 22.72 4.30 1.28
C ALA A 995 23.92 5.17 0.85
N SER A 996 23.66 6.34 0.24
CA SER A 996 24.72 7.29 -0.09
C SER A 996 25.34 7.95 1.15
N LEU A 997 24.53 8.26 2.18
CA LEU A 997 25.02 8.85 3.42
C LEU A 997 25.91 7.88 4.20
N VAL A 998 25.54 6.61 4.22
CA VAL A 998 26.33 5.52 4.83
C VAL A 998 27.72 5.41 4.19
N MET A 999 27.79 5.55 2.85
CA MET A 999 29.07 5.46 2.12
C MET A 999 29.84 6.78 2.07
N SER A 1000 29.24 7.90 2.48
CA SER A 1000 29.84 9.22 2.51
C SER A 1000 29.51 9.95 3.81
N PRO A 1001 30.05 9.50 4.97
CA PRO A 1001 29.83 10.13 6.26
C PRO A 1001 30.42 11.56 6.33
N PRO A 1002 30.14 12.33 7.40
CA PRO A 1002 30.78 13.62 7.65
C PRO A 1002 32.32 13.51 7.67
N LYS A 1003 33.00 14.57 7.25
CA LYS A 1003 34.47 14.64 7.15
C LYS A 1003 35.05 15.56 8.22
N VAL A 1004 36.36 15.42 8.48
CA VAL A 1004 37.08 16.27 9.42
C VAL A 1004 36.92 17.74 9.00
N GLY A 1005 36.34 18.55 9.89
CA GLY A 1005 36.03 19.96 9.64
C GLY A 1005 34.52 20.26 9.53
N ASP A 1006 33.68 19.23 9.33
CA ASP A 1006 32.22 19.37 9.35
C ASP A 1006 31.70 19.51 10.80
N GLU A 1007 30.61 20.27 10.99
CA GLU A 1007 30.04 20.52 12.33
C GLU A 1007 29.55 19.24 13.02
N SER A 1008 28.91 18.33 12.27
CA SER A 1008 28.41 17.06 12.80
C SER A 1008 29.47 15.96 12.96
N TYR A 1009 30.73 16.20 12.58
CA TYR A 1009 31.77 15.15 12.56
C TYR A 1009 32.00 14.53 13.94
N ASP A 1010 32.28 15.35 14.96
CA ASP A 1010 32.61 14.83 16.29
C ASP A 1010 31.44 14.09 16.94
N SER A 1011 30.20 14.58 16.76
CA SER A 1011 29.00 13.93 17.29
C SER A 1011 28.71 12.61 16.57
N TYR A 1012 28.84 12.57 15.25
CA TYR A 1012 28.66 11.37 14.44
C TYR A 1012 29.62 10.25 14.86
N PHE A 1013 30.92 10.56 14.99
CA PHE A 1013 31.92 9.56 15.38
C PHE A 1013 31.77 9.13 16.83
N ALA A 1014 31.35 10.03 17.74
CA ALA A 1014 31.02 9.67 19.12
C ALA A 1014 29.83 8.70 19.20
N GLU A 1015 28.74 8.96 18.45
CA GLU A 1015 27.59 8.07 18.36
C GLU A 1015 27.99 6.70 17.80
N ARG A 1016 28.70 6.69 16.67
CA ARG A 1016 29.20 5.49 16.00
C ARG A 1016 30.06 4.63 16.93
N ASP A 1017 31.12 5.22 17.46
CA ASP A 1017 32.11 4.49 18.26
C ASP A 1017 31.50 4.01 19.57
N GLY A 1018 30.61 4.81 20.18
CA GLY A 1018 29.86 4.41 21.37
C GLY A 1018 28.97 3.19 21.12
N ILE A 1019 28.25 3.15 20.00
CA ILE A 1019 27.42 2.00 19.61
C ILE A 1019 28.27 0.75 19.37
N LEU A 1020 29.35 0.85 18.59
CA LEU A 1020 30.23 -0.27 18.27
C LEU A 1020 30.93 -0.83 19.53
N GLN A 1021 31.42 0.04 20.41
CA GLN A 1021 32.03 -0.37 21.68
C GLN A 1021 31.02 -1.07 22.60
N SER A 1022 29.78 -0.57 22.67
CA SER A 1022 28.71 -1.23 23.43
C SER A 1022 28.36 -2.61 22.85
N LEU A 1023 28.28 -2.74 21.52
CA LEU A 1023 28.07 -4.05 20.88
C LEU A 1023 29.22 -5.02 21.20
N ALA A 1024 30.47 -4.58 21.14
CA ALA A 1024 31.63 -5.40 21.49
C ALA A 1024 31.61 -5.87 22.96
N ARG A 1025 31.28 -4.98 23.91
CA ARG A 1025 31.14 -5.35 25.33
C ARG A 1025 30.02 -6.36 25.54
N ARG A 1026 28.85 -6.14 24.92
CA ARG A 1026 27.71 -7.07 25.00
C ARG A 1026 28.02 -8.43 24.40
N ALA A 1027 28.70 -8.47 23.26
CA ALA A 1027 29.16 -9.71 22.63
C ALA A 1027 30.06 -10.52 23.57
N LYS A 1028 31.07 -9.87 24.16
CA LYS A 1028 31.97 -10.53 25.10
C LYS A 1028 31.26 -11.04 26.34
N THR A 1029 30.39 -10.24 26.96
CA THR A 1029 29.64 -10.66 28.16
C THR A 1029 28.74 -11.87 27.89
N LEU A 1030 28.04 -11.90 26.74
CA LEU A 1030 27.22 -13.05 26.37
C LEU A 1030 28.05 -14.27 26.00
N GLU A 1031 29.19 -14.09 25.32
CA GLU A 1031 30.14 -15.17 25.01
C GLU A 1031 30.64 -15.83 26.30
N ASP A 1032 31.16 -15.03 27.24
CA ASP A 1032 31.68 -15.50 28.53
C ASP A 1032 30.59 -16.25 29.32
N ALA A 1033 29.37 -15.70 29.32
CA ALA A 1033 28.22 -16.33 29.96
C ALA A 1033 27.85 -17.68 29.33
N LEU A 1034 27.76 -17.75 27.99
CA LEU A 1034 27.42 -18.97 27.27
C LEU A 1034 28.48 -20.06 27.46
N ASN A 1035 29.76 -19.69 27.47
CA ASN A 1035 30.87 -20.62 27.72
C ASN A 1035 30.96 -21.10 29.18
N SER A 1036 30.26 -20.44 30.12
CA SER A 1036 30.17 -20.89 31.50
C SER A 1036 29.10 -21.98 31.75
N LEU A 1037 28.22 -22.23 30.76
CA LEU A 1037 27.13 -23.19 30.88
C LEU A 1037 27.61 -24.63 30.64
N GLU A 1038 27.04 -25.58 31.38
CA GLU A 1038 27.37 -27.01 31.27
C GLU A 1038 27.10 -27.54 29.85
N GLY A 1039 28.10 -28.12 29.19
CA GLY A 1039 27.90 -28.70 27.87
C GLY A 1039 27.58 -27.68 26.76
N VAL A 1040 27.83 -26.38 26.98
CA VAL A 1040 27.73 -25.34 25.95
C VAL A 1040 29.12 -24.83 25.59
N SER A 1041 29.37 -24.64 24.29
CA SER A 1041 30.58 -23.98 23.78
C SER A 1041 30.19 -22.89 22.78
N CYS A 1042 30.78 -21.71 22.88
CA CYS A 1042 30.51 -20.59 22.00
C CYS A 1042 31.81 -20.00 21.45
N ASN A 1043 31.92 -19.95 20.13
CA ASN A 1043 33.02 -19.23 19.48
C ASN A 1043 32.87 -17.71 19.69
N LYS A 1044 34.01 -17.03 19.60
CA LYS A 1044 34.10 -15.57 19.65
C LYS A 1044 33.29 -14.94 18.52
N ALA A 1045 32.48 -13.93 18.85
CA ALA A 1045 31.90 -13.05 17.85
C ALA A 1045 32.96 -12.03 17.40
N GLU A 1046 33.68 -12.35 16.34
CA GLU A 1046 34.67 -11.43 15.74
C GLU A 1046 34.00 -10.21 15.10
N GLY A 1047 32.75 -10.34 14.67
CA GLY A 1047 31.94 -9.30 14.07
C GLY A 1047 30.43 -9.62 14.04
N ALA A 1048 29.70 -8.93 13.15
CA ALA A 1048 28.24 -9.02 12.99
C ALA A 1048 27.46 -8.70 14.29
N MET A 1049 26.37 -9.41 14.57
CA MET A 1049 25.46 -9.10 15.70
C MET A 1049 24.97 -10.35 16.44
N TYR A 1050 25.67 -11.48 16.29
CA TYR A 1050 25.16 -12.78 16.71
C TYR A 1050 26.24 -13.63 17.36
N LEU A 1051 25.79 -14.49 18.26
CA LEU A 1051 26.53 -15.64 18.77
C LEU A 1051 25.78 -16.90 18.34
N PHE A 1052 26.54 -17.95 18.04
CA PHE A 1052 26.02 -19.25 17.62
C PHE A 1052 26.58 -20.39 18.49
N PRO A 1053 26.21 -20.42 19.79
CA PRO A 1053 26.66 -21.46 20.70
C PRO A 1053 26.19 -22.85 20.28
N ARG A 1054 27.07 -23.83 20.46
CA ARG A 1054 26.79 -25.26 20.40
C ARG A 1054 26.35 -25.77 21.76
N ILE A 1055 25.30 -26.57 21.80
CA ILE A 1055 24.82 -27.27 23.00
C ILE A 1055 24.98 -28.77 22.80
N ARG A 1056 25.55 -29.45 23.80
CA ARG A 1056 25.58 -30.90 23.88
C ARG A 1056 24.35 -31.39 24.64
N LEU A 1057 23.30 -31.74 23.92
CA LEU A 1057 22.05 -32.21 24.51
C LEU A 1057 22.18 -33.69 24.97
N PRO A 1058 21.74 -34.03 26.20
CA PRO A 1058 21.73 -35.42 26.69
C PRO A 1058 20.82 -36.34 25.85
N ASN A 1059 21.07 -37.66 25.88
CA ASN A 1059 20.27 -38.60 25.09
C ASN A 1059 18.79 -38.63 25.52
N LYS A 1060 18.50 -38.46 26.82
CA LYS A 1060 17.11 -38.32 27.30
C LYS A 1060 16.41 -37.12 26.68
N ALA A 1061 17.08 -35.95 26.60
CA ALA A 1061 16.50 -34.76 25.98
C ALA A 1061 16.25 -34.94 24.47
N ILE A 1062 17.15 -35.64 23.77
CA ILE A 1062 16.99 -35.95 22.33
C ILE A 1062 15.78 -36.86 22.12
N LYS A 1063 15.64 -37.91 22.92
CA LYS A 1063 14.47 -38.82 22.86
C LYS A 1063 13.16 -38.11 23.17
N GLU A 1064 13.17 -37.18 24.13
CA GLU A 1064 11.99 -36.38 24.46
C GLU A 1064 11.62 -35.41 23.32
N ALA A 1065 12.62 -34.81 22.67
CA ALA A 1065 12.41 -33.98 21.49
C ALA A 1065 11.82 -34.79 20.32
N GLU A 1066 12.33 -36.01 20.08
CA GLU A 1066 11.79 -36.95 19.10
C GLU A 1066 10.33 -37.33 19.42
N ALA A 1067 10.01 -37.61 20.69
CA ALA A 1067 8.65 -37.87 21.13
C ALA A 1067 7.70 -36.67 20.90
N ALA A 1068 8.21 -35.45 21.08
CA ALA A 1068 7.52 -34.20 20.78
C ALA A 1068 7.48 -33.84 19.28
N LYS A 1069 8.06 -34.68 18.40
CA LYS A 1069 8.20 -34.43 16.95
C LYS A 1069 8.90 -33.10 16.62
N LYS A 1070 9.92 -32.73 17.42
CA LYS A 1070 10.71 -31.51 17.25
C LYS A 1070 12.19 -31.83 17.11
N ALA A 1071 12.92 -31.01 16.35
CA ALA A 1071 14.37 -31.06 16.38
C ALA A 1071 14.88 -30.77 17.80
N PRO A 1072 15.96 -31.43 18.29
CA PRO A 1072 16.41 -31.26 19.67
C PRO A 1072 16.73 -29.81 20.07
N ASP A 1073 17.30 -29.02 19.15
CA ASP A 1073 17.55 -27.60 19.36
C ASP A 1073 16.27 -26.74 19.37
N ALA A 1074 15.29 -27.05 18.52
CA ALA A 1074 13.98 -26.41 18.52
C ALA A 1074 13.17 -26.72 19.78
N TYR A 1075 13.31 -27.94 20.31
CA TYR A 1075 12.74 -28.34 21.61
C TYR A 1075 13.38 -27.53 22.74
N TYR A 1076 14.72 -27.45 22.79
CA TYR A 1076 15.45 -26.64 23.76
C TYR A 1076 15.04 -25.16 23.70
N ALA A 1077 14.99 -24.56 22.49
CA ALA A 1077 14.59 -23.17 22.29
C ALA A 1077 13.14 -22.90 22.73
N SER A 1078 12.22 -23.85 22.47
CA SER A 1078 10.82 -23.74 22.93
C SER A 1078 10.70 -23.79 24.45
N ARG A 1079 11.47 -24.68 25.10
CA ARG A 1079 11.53 -24.78 26.57
C ARG A 1079 12.13 -23.52 27.19
N LEU A 1080 13.21 -23.00 26.60
CA LEU A 1080 13.84 -21.75 27.04
C LEU A 1080 12.84 -20.60 27.01
N LEU A 1081 12.11 -20.43 25.91
CA LEU A 1081 11.11 -19.40 25.74
C LEU A 1081 10.00 -19.51 26.80
N ASN A 1082 9.42 -20.69 26.97
CA ASN A 1082 8.34 -20.93 27.94
C ASN A 1082 8.75 -20.73 29.39
N ALA A 1083 10.04 -20.87 29.71
CA ALA A 1083 10.55 -20.73 31.08
C ALA A 1083 11.06 -19.31 31.39
N THR A 1084 11.56 -18.58 30.40
CA THR A 1084 12.34 -17.34 30.65
C THR A 1084 11.84 -16.11 29.90
N GLY A 1085 11.00 -16.29 28.88
CA GLY A 1085 10.59 -15.25 27.95
C GLY A 1085 11.67 -14.88 26.92
N ILE A 1086 12.82 -15.56 26.92
CA ILE A 1086 13.93 -15.30 25.98
C ILE A 1086 13.67 -16.04 24.66
N VAL A 1087 13.65 -15.28 23.56
CA VAL A 1087 13.45 -15.83 22.22
C VAL A 1087 14.80 -16.02 21.52
N VAL A 1088 15.16 -17.26 21.20
CA VAL A 1088 16.33 -17.60 20.37
C VAL A 1088 15.90 -18.36 19.12
N VAL A 1089 16.74 -18.40 18.09
CA VAL A 1089 16.45 -19.19 16.87
C VAL A 1089 17.24 -20.50 16.92
N PRO A 1090 16.60 -21.68 16.77
CA PRO A 1090 17.31 -22.96 16.80
C PRO A 1090 18.25 -23.14 15.60
N GLY A 1091 19.34 -23.88 15.79
CA GLY A 1091 20.39 -24.14 14.80
C GLY A 1091 19.89 -24.87 13.55
N SER A 1092 18.91 -25.75 13.71
CA SER A 1092 18.18 -26.43 12.63
C SER A 1092 17.64 -25.47 11.57
N GLY A 1093 17.29 -24.24 11.97
CA GLY A 1093 16.85 -23.19 11.04
C GLY A 1093 17.94 -22.60 10.14
N PHE A 1094 19.20 -22.79 10.46
CA PHE A 1094 20.37 -22.29 9.71
C PHE A 1094 21.11 -23.42 8.97
N GLY A 1095 20.73 -24.68 9.23
CA GLY A 1095 21.55 -25.84 8.91
C GLY A 1095 22.75 -25.97 9.85
N GLN A 1096 23.16 -27.19 10.14
CA GLN A 1096 24.32 -27.49 10.99
C GLN A 1096 24.87 -28.88 10.64
N VAL A 1097 26.06 -29.20 11.13
CA VAL A 1097 26.65 -30.53 10.98
C VAL A 1097 25.73 -31.56 11.67
N PRO A 1098 25.33 -32.66 11.02
CA PRO A 1098 24.51 -33.69 11.64
C PRO A 1098 25.11 -34.21 12.95
N GLY A 1099 24.27 -34.36 13.98
CA GLY A 1099 24.71 -34.73 15.33
C GLY A 1099 25.26 -33.57 16.18
N THR A 1100 25.23 -32.34 15.67
CA THR A 1100 25.49 -31.12 16.44
C THR A 1100 24.21 -30.29 16.58
N TRP A 1101 24.10 -29.53 17.66
CA TRP A 1101 22.93 -28.70 17.95
C TRP A 1101 23.37 -27.32 18.40
N HIS A 1102 22.71 -26.28 17.89
CA HIS A 1102 23.05 -24.89 18.16
C HIS A 1102 21.80 -24.06 18.39
N PHE A 1103 21.99 -22.82 18.81
CA PHE A 1103 20.98 -21.77 18.69
C PHE A 1103 21.67 -20.44 18.42
N ARG A 1104 20.98 -19.52 17.74
CA ARG A 1104 21.44 -18.15 17.54
C ARG A 1104 20.85 -17.22 18.59
N CYS A 1105 21.72 -16.45 19.24
CA CYS A 1105 21.37 -15.36 20.13
C CYS A 1105 21.90 -14.02 19.57
N THR A 1106 21.10 -12.95 19.65
CA THR A 1106 21.56 -11.61 19.26
C THR A 1106 22.30 -10.92 20.40
N ILE A 1107 23.30 -10.11 20.09
CA ILE A 1107 23.98 -9.23 21.06
C ILE A 1107 23.30 -7.86 21.24
N LEU A 1108 22.11 -7.69 20.66
CA LEU A 1108 21.40 -6.43 20.55
C LEU A 1108 20.59 -5.95 21.77
N PRO A 1109 20.16 -6.80 22.72
CA PRO A 1109 19.49 -6.29 23.93
C PRO A 1109 20.30 -5.19 24.60
N GLN A 1110 19.60 -4.28 25.31
CA GLN A 1110 20.25 -3.19 26.01
C GLN A 1110 21.31 -3.72 26.99
N GLU A 1111 22.43 -3.00 27.11
CA GLU A 1111 23.60 -3.45 27.88
C GLU A 1111 23.23 -3.72 29.35
N GLU A 1112 22.30 -2.96 29.91
CA GLU A 1112 21.80 -3.10 31.29
C GLU A 1112 20.92 -4.35 31.48
N LYS A 1113 20.31 -4.87 30.39
CA LYS A 1113 19.47 -6.08 30.43
C LYS A 1113 20.27 -7.37 30.24
N ILE A 1114 21.51 -7.29 29.73
CA ILE A 1114 22.36 -8.47 29.47
C ILE A 1114 22.58 -9.32 30.74
N PRO A 1115 22.92 -8.76 31.92
CA PRO A 1115 23.10 -9.58 33.14
C PRO A 1115 21.85 -10.36 33.54
N ALA A 1116 20.67 -9.77 33.37
CA ALA A 1116 19.39 -10.44 33.66
C ALA A 1116 19.11 -11.57 32.66
N ILE A 1117 19.42 -11.36 31.37
CA ILE A 1117 19.34 -12.41 30.34
C ILE A 1117 20.27 -13.58 30.68
N VAL A 1118 21.52 -13.28 31.05
CA VAL A 1118 22.50 -14.29 31.47
C VAL A 1118 21.98 -15.08 32.67
N SER A 1119 21.49 -14.41 33.71
CA SER A 1119 20.97 -15.08 34.91
C SER A 1119 19.81 -16.03 34.59
N ARG A 1120 18.81 -15.56 33.83
CA ARG A 1120 17.65 -16.38 33.42
C ARG A 1120 18.06 -17.56 32.55
N LEU A 1121 18.98 -17.35 31.61
CA LEU A 1121 19.51 -18.40 30.74
C LEU A 1121 20.24 -19.48 31.54
N THR A 1122 21.10 -19.07 32.48
CA THR A 1122 21.86 -19.99 33.35
C THR A 1122 20.94 -20.81 34.24
N GLU A 1123 19.94 -20.18 34.87
CA GLU A 1123 18.98 -20.88 35.73
C GLU A 1123 18.15 -21.90 34.93
N PHE A 1124 17.64 -21.50 33.76
CA PHE A 1124 16.92 -22.41 32.87
C PHE A 1124 17.81 -23.59 32.44
N HIS A 1125 19.02 -23.30 31.97
CA HIS A 1125 19.91 -24.30 31.44
C HIS A 1125 20.29 -25.34 32.49
N LYS A 1126 20.58 -24.89 33.73
CA LYS A 1126 20.84 -25.77 34.86
C LYS A 1126 19.66 -26.70 35.14
N LYS A 1127 18.43 -26.16 35.23
CA LYS A 1127 17.21 -26.97 35.44
C LYS A 1127 16.98 -27.97 34.31
N PHE A 1128 17.22 -27.56 33.06
CA PHE A 1128 17.10 -28.44 31.90
C PHE A 1128 18.12 -29.60 31.96
N MET A 1129 19.37 -29.31 32.32
CA MET A 1129 20.39 -30.36 32.48
C MET A 1129 20.11 -31.27 33.68
N ASP A 1130 19.58 -30.75 34.79
CA ASP A 1130 19.17 -31.56 35.94
C ASP A 1130 18.01 -32.52 35.58
N GLU A 1131 17.08 -32.10 34.71
CA GLU A 1131 15.94 -32.91 34.23
C GLU A 1131 16.37 -34.04 33.29
N PHE A 1132 17.35 -33.78 32.41
CA PHE A 1132 17.67 -34.69 31.30
C PHE A 1132 19.06 -35.30 31.33
N ARG A 1133 19.94 -35.00 32.29
CA ARG A 1133 21.28 -35.62 32.32
C ARG A 1133 21.20 -37.13 32.35
N ASP A 1134 22.11 -37.77 31.63
CA ASP A 1134 22.17 -39.23 31.54
C ASP A 1134 22.62 -39.86 32.87
#